data_AF-A0A015SRT1-F1
#
_entry.id   AF-A0A015SRT1-F1
#
_cell.length_a   1.000
_cell.length_b   1.000
_cell.length_c   1.000
_cell.angle_alpha   90.00
_cell.angle_beta   90.00
_cell.angle_gamma   90.00
#
_symmetry.space_group_name_H-M   'P 1'
#
loop_
_entity.id
_entity.type
_entity.pdbx_description
1 polymer ?
#
loop_
_entity_poly.entity_id
_entity_poly.type
_entity_poly.pdbx_seq_one_letter_code
_entity_poly.pdbx_strand_id
1 'polypeptide(L)'
;MFGCILYLFVFFGGAGGINQALQQTLYSFSEQECVYRAVVSEQPEPKEHSFLCRAFLEERQDSVCTMPVNRKVLLYISKDSLSEGLRSGDELIFLAHVSPPSNNGNPDEFDYARYLRYKGISGIAFVASGNWKITGYRFSRSCRQIALEYRERILDQYRALKFNPDEFAVLAALTVGYKEELSEDIRETYSVSGASHVLALSGLHIGFLYMMLLFFLKWLPRNAFGVRLFRAVVIITALWGFAFFTGLSPSVVRSVIMFSLLALSVLSRRTGISLNTLALTACIMLVVHPFWLFDVGFQLSFSAVAAILLLYPWLFRQLPIGNSLLKKVWALMSVSLAAQIGTAPLVLLYFSRFPTHFLLTNLLVIPLVSGIMYATVALLVLTPFPMLYTGCSVVVRSLVDWLNTMVRWVEHLPLASIDRVWIYPTEAFAFYLVLLIGIRYKVVRSLKCLYVFGICILAMGSFHWVSRMMDRPVQSIVFYNVRGCPVVHCIEACGKSWLAYADSIPDERRLSRAVAGYWNRLHLDVPVAITDNFHSSGFWMQDHLLMFGNKRICMVSDNRWRNKTVAESLNIDYLYVCKGYTGKLESLVGLFHCREVILDSSLSAYYKEAYSEECRRLGLHFISLSDEGSVRFLL
;
A
#
# COMPACT_ATOMS: atom_id res chain seq x y z
N MET A 1 -15.56 -5.18 37.85
CA MET A 1 -14.11 -5.15 38.13
C MET A 1 -13.31 -6.12 37.25
N PHE A 2 -13.62 -7.43 37.22
CA PHE A 2 -12.85 -8.42 36.44
C PHE A 2 -12.62 -8.03 34.97
N GLY A 3 -13.66 -7.59 34.26
CA GLY A 3 -13.53 -7.16 32.86
C GLY A 3 -12.61 -5.94 32.66
N CYS A 4 -12.61 -4.98 33.60
CA CYS A 4 -11.72 -3.81 33.55
C CYS A 4 -10.26 -4.21 33.78
N ILE A 5 -10.00 -5.13 34.73
CA ILE A 5 -8.66 -5.64 35.01
C ILE A 5 -8.12 -6.41 33.79
N LEU A 6 -8.94 -7.29 33.21
CA LEU A 6 -8.57 -8.02 32.00
C LEU A 6 -8.28 -7.08 30.84
N TYR A 7 -9.09 -6.03 30.64
CA TYR A 7 -8.86 -5.01 29.62
C TYR A 7 -7.52 -4.30 29.81
N LEU A 8 -7.22 -3.82 31.03
CA LEU A 8 -5.94 -3.16 31.33
C LEU A 8 -4.76 -4.10 31.13
N PHE A 9 -4.87 -5.36 31.56
CA PHE A 9 -3.83 -6.36 31.37
C PHE A 9 -3.54 -6.60 29.88
N VAL A 10 -4.58 -6.78 29.05
CA VAL A 10 -4.42 -6.97 27.60
C VAL A 10 -3.85 -5.71 26.94
N PHE A 11 -4.30 -4.52 27.35
CA PHE A 11 -3.82 -3.25 26.81
C PHE A 11 -2.33 -3.03 27.11
N PHE A 12 -1.92 -3.12 28.37
CA PHE A 12 -0.52 -2.93 28.76
C PHE A 12 0.39 -4.05 28.26
N GLY A 13 -0.09 -5.30 28.26
CA GLY A 13 0.64 -6.43 27.67
C GLY A 13 0.87 -6.24 26.17
N GLY A 14 -0.15 -5.80 25.44
CA GLY A 14 -0.04 -5.48 24.01
C GLY A 14 0.90 -4.30 23.75
N ALA A 15 0.78 -3.22 24.51
CA ALA A 15 1.67 -2.06 24.41
C ALA A 15 3.14 -2.42 24.70
N GLY A 16 3.38 -3.24 25.73
CA GLY A 16 4.70 -3.78 26.06
C GLY A 16 5.26 -4.65 24.94
N GLY A 17 4.45 -5.54 24.37
CA GLY A 17 4.84 -6.39 23.24
C GLY A 17 5.20 -5.60 21.98
N ILE A 18 4.44 -4.55 21.65
CA ILE A 18 4.77 -3.64 20.54
C ILE A 18 6.09 -2.91 20.82
N ASN A 19 6.27 -2.37 22.01
CA ASN A 19 7.49 -1.64 22.37
C ASN A 19 8.74 -2.54 22.32
N GLN A 20 8.63 -3.76 22.84
CA GLN A 20 9.71 -4.75 22.76
C GLN A 20 10.03 -5.11 21.31
N ALA A 21 9.00 -5.34 20.49
CA ALA A 21 9.19 -5.63 19.07
C ALA A 21 9.84 -4.44 18.34
N LEU A 22 9.50 -3.19 18.68
CA LEU A 22 10.12 -1.99 18.11
C LEU A 22 11.60 -1.90 18.46
N GLN A 23 11.95 -2.14 19.72
CA GLN A 23 13.35 -2.13 20.15
C GLN A 23 14.20 -3.18 19.41
N GLN A 24 13.62 -4.34 19.07
CA GLN A 24 14.31 -5.35 18.26
C GLN A 24 14.56 -4.89 16.81
N THR A 25 13.74 -3.98 16.28
CA THR A 25 13.92 -3.46 14.91
C THR A 25 14.92 -2.33 14.82
N LEU A 26 15.16 -1.61 15.91
CA LEU A 26 16.15 -0.53 15.94
C LEU A 26 17.57 -1.14 15.93
N TYR A 27 18.38 -0.67 14.99
CA TYR A 27 19.78 -1.04 14.88
C TYR A 27 20.56 0.13 14.27
N SER A 28 21.68 0.49 14.89
CA SER A 28 22.60 1.51 14.40
C SER A 28 23.61 0.86 13.46
N PHE A 29 23.49 1.13 12.17
CA PHE A 29 24.45 0.69 11.16
C PHE A 29 25.69 1.62 11.13
N SER A 30 26.76 1.14 10.49
CA SER A 30 27.97 1.94 10.25
C SER A 30 27.69 3.01 9.19
N GLU A 31 28.28 4.20 9.35
CA GLU A 31 28.25 5.27 8.34
C GLU A 31 29.19 4.98 7.14
N GLN A 32 30.08 4.01 7.27
CA GLN A 32 30.99 3.58 6.21
C GLN A 32 30.47 2.32 5.50
N GLU A 33 30.95 2.08 4.28
CA GLU A 33 30.69 0.83 3.57
C GLU A 33 31.35 -0.34 4.31
N CYS A 34 30.56 -1.36 4.65
CA CYS A 34 31.02 -2.57 5.31
C CYS A 34 30.65 -3.79 4.47
N VAL A 35 31.38 -4.89 4.69
CA VAL A 35 31.04 -6.18 4.09
C VAL A 35 30.01 -6.88 4.97
N TYR A 36 28.95 -7.38 4.36
CA TYR A 36 27.85 -8.04 5.04
C TYR A 36 27.60 -9.42 4.45
N ARG A 37 27.23 -10.37 5.32
CA ARG A 37 26.70 -11.67 4.92
C ARG A 37 25.19 -11.70 5.17
N ALA A 38 24.42 -12.03 4.14
CA ALA A 38 22.98 -12.08 4.23
C ALA A 38 22.38 -13.27 3.46
N VAL A 39 21.19 -13.68 3.88
CA VAL A 39 20.41 -14.75 3.22
C VAL A 39 19.16 -14.13 2.60
N VAL A 40 18.93 -14.38 1.31
CA VAL A 40 17.72 -13.94 0.62
C VAL A 40 16.51 -14.69 1.20
N SER A 41 15.57 -13.96 1.79
CA SER A 41 14.45 -14.52 2.54
C SER A 41 13.21 -14.78 1.67
N GLU A 42 13.04 -14.02 0.59
CA GLU A 42 11.89 -14.06 -0.31
C GLU A 42 12.38 -13.94 -1.76
N GLN A 43 11.53 -14.32 -2.73
CA GLN A 43 11.84 -14.17 -4.14
C GLN A 43 12.17 -12.70 -4.45
N PRO A 44 13.28 -12.41 -5.16
CA PRO A 44 13.62 -11.05 -5.57
C PRO A 44 12.52 -10.44 -6.45
N GLU A 45 12.06 -9.24 -6.09
CA GLU A 45 11.07 -8.52 -6.89
C GLU A 45 11.77 -7.64 -7.94
N PRO A 46 11.47 -7.79 -9.24
CA PRO A 46 12.04 -6.93 -10.26
C PRO A 46 11.48 -5.49 -10.12
N LYS A 47 12.37 -4.50 -10.07
CA LYS A 47 12.07 -3.07 -10.24
C LYS A 47 12.64 -2.59 -11.57
N GLU A 48 12.51 -1.31 -11.89
CA GLU A 48 12.94 -0.74 -13.17
C GLU A 48 14.45 -1.00 -13.44
N HIS A 49 15.32 -0.61 -12.50
CA HIS A 49 16.79 -0.71 -12.63
C HIS A 49 17.47 -1.65 -11.61
N SER A 50 16.70 -2.27 -10.73
CA SER A 50 17.24 -3.11 -9.64
C SER A 50 16.32 -4.28 -9.31
N PHE A 51 16.83 -5.30 -8.63
CA PHE A 51 16.05 -6.30 -7.92
C PHE A 51 15.92 -5.92 -6.45
N LEU A 52 14.70 -5.86 -5.94
CA LEU A 52 14.42 -5.67 -4.52
C LEU A 52 14.45 -7.03 -3.83
N CYS A 53 15.48 -7.24 -3.01
CA CYS A 53 15.68 -8.45 -2.24
C CYS A 53 15.40 -8.19 -0.76
N ARG A 54 14.48 -8.96 -0.17
CA ARG A 54 14.32 -8.98 1.29
C ARG A 54 15.33 -9.97 1.85
N ALA A 55 16.33 -9.48 2.59
CA ALA A 55 17.42 -10.32 3.08
C ALA A 55 17.50 -10.29 4.62
N PHE A 56 17.94 -11.41 5.19
CA PHE A 56 18.29 -11.49 6.60
C PHE A 56 19.80 -11.36 6.73
N LEU A 57 20.24 -10.25 7.32
CA LEU A 57 21.63 -9.91 7.52
C LEU A 57 22.11 -10.61 8.80
N GLU A 58 22.97 -11.61 8.62
CA GLU A 58 23.48 -12.45 9.71
C GLU A 58 24.63 -11.73 10.41
N GLU A 59 25.62 -11.29 9.63
CA GLU A 59 26.90 -10.82 10.12
C GLU A 59 27.38 -9.59 9.35
N ARG A 60 28.05 -8.68 10.08
CA ARG A 60 28.87 -7.60 9.53
C ARG A 60 30.33 -7.96 9.74
N GLN A 61 31.13 -7.83 8.69
CA GLN A 61 32.57 -7.98 8.75
C GLN A 61 33.23 -6.61 8.61
N ASP A 62 33.84 -6.14 9.69
CA ASP A 62 34.76 -5.00 9.66
C ASP A 62 36.20 -5.52 9.53
N SER A 63 37.16 -4.63 9.27
CA SER A 63 38.58 -4.97 9.02
C SER A 63 39.25 -5.80 10.12
N VAL A 64 38.64 -5.88 11.32
CA VAL A 64 39.22 -6.50 12.53
C VAL A 64 38.30 -7.54 13.17
N CYS A 65 36.97 -7.46 12.99
CA CYS A 65 36.00 -8.30 13.72
C CYS A 65 34.75 -8.61 12.90
N THR A 66 34.21 -9.82 13.08
CA THR A 66 32.88 -10.21 12.60
C THR A 66 31.87 -10.03 13.73
N MET A 67 30.83 -9.21 13.52
CA MET A 67 29.78 -8.92 14.49
C MET A 67 28.44 -9.49 14.02
N PRO A 68 27.70 -10.22 14.88
CA PRO A 68 26.36 -10.68 14.54
C PRO A 68 25.39 -9.50 14.55
N VAL A 69 24.62 -9.35 13.46
CA VAL A 69 23.61 -8.29 13.33
C VAL A 69 22.21 -8.87 13.52
N ASN A 70 21.90 -9.98 12.84
CA ASN A 70 20.61 -10.67 12.90
C ASN A 70 19.41 -9.72 12.69
N ARG A 71 19.40 -9.00 11.56
CA ARG A 71 18.34 -8.04 11.21
C ARG A 71 17.85 -8.26 9.78
N LYS A 72 16.57 -7.93 9.54
CA LYS A 72 16.02 -7.92 8.17
C LYS A 72 16.33 -6.59 7.51
N VAL A 73 16.75 -6.65 6.25
CA VAL A 73 17.10 -5.49 5.44
C VAL A 73 16.47 -5.59 4.04
N LEU A 74 16.28 -4.44 3.40
CA LEU A 74 15.93 -4.35 1.98
C LEU A 74 17.18 -4.02 1.18
N LEU A 75 17.52 -4.90 0.24
CA LEU A 75 18.65 -4.71 -0.66
C LEU A 75 18.12 -4.42 -2.07
N TYR A 76 18.55 -3.30 -2.65
CA TYR A 76 18.33 -2.96 -4.05
C TYR A 76 19.59 -3.32 -4.83
N ILE A 77 19.61 -4.51 -5.43
CA ILE A 77 20.75 -5.01 -6.20
C ILE A 77 20.58 -4.57 -7.65
N SER A 78 21.58 -3.92 -8.24
CA SER A 78 21.52 -3.50 -9.65
C SER A 78 21.28 -4.70 -10.59
N LYS A 79 20.48 -4.49 -11.65
CA LYS A 79 20.26 -5.53 -12.66
C LYS A 79 21.54 -5.85 -13.44
N ASP A 80 21.95 -7.11 -13.36
CA ASP A 80 23.00 -7.75 -14.15
C ASP A 80 22.66 -9.24 -14.37
N SER A 81 23.43 -9.94 -15.21
CA SER A 81 23.19 -11.35 -15.55
C SER A 81 23.23 -12.29 -14.34
N LEU A 82 23.92 -11.91 -13.26
CA LEU A 82 23.96 -12.70 -12.02
C LEU A 82 22.69 -12.48 -11.18
N SER A 83 22.21 -11.25 -11.14
CA SER A 83 21.03 -10.85 -10.36
C SER A 83 19.73 -11.46 -10.91
N GLU A 84 19.65 -11.74 -12.21
CA GLU A 84 18.50 -12.45 -12.82
C GLU A 84 18.36 -13.89 -12.32
N GLY A 85 19.47 -14.49 -11.87
CA GLY A 85 19.51 -15.84 -11.32
C GLY A 85 19.21 -15.93 -9.83
N LEU A 86 19.02 -14.80 -9.14
CA LEU A 86 18.82 -14.78 -7.68
C LEU A 86 17.53 -15.47 -7.27
N ARG A 87 17.62 -16.28 -6.21
CA ARG A 87 16.52 -17.06 -5.66
C ARG A 87 16.43 -16.90 -4.15
N SER A 88 15.24 -17.16 -3.62
CA SER A 88 15.07 -17.32 -2.18
C SER A 88 15.97 -18.44 -1.66
N GLY A 89 16.70 -18.18 -0.57
CA GLY A 89 17.66 -19.10 0.04
C GLY A 89 19.12 -18.87 -0.37
N ASP A 90 19.39 -18.00 -1.35
CA ASP A 90 20.76 -17.66 -1.73
C ASP A 90 21.48 -16.95 -0.59
N GLU A 91 22.71 -17.36 -0.30
CA GLU A 91 23.62 -16.66 0.61
C GLU A 91 24.46 -15.66 -0.19
N LEU A 92 24.37 -14.40 0.21
CA LEU A 92 25.03 -13.28 -0.41
C LEU A 92 26.09 -12.70 0.52
N ILE A 93 27.25 -12.38 -0.04
CA ILE A 93 28.17 -11.42 0.56
C ILE A 93 28.14 -10.16 -0.29
N PHE A 94 27.97 -8.99 0.34
CA PHE A 94 27.95 -7.72 -0.36
C PHE A 94 28.66 -6.61 0.41
N LEU A 95 29.21 -5.65 -0.33
CA LEU A 95 29.79 -4.41 0.19
C LEU A 95 28.82 -3.25 -0.12
N ALA A 96 28.26 -2.64 0.92
CA ALA A 96 27.40 -1.47 0.76
C ALA A 96 27.29 -0.68 2.07
N HIS A 97 26.84 0.58 1.96
CA HIS A 97 26.37 1.34 3.09
C HIS A 97 24.88 1.00 3.37
N VAL A 98 24.61 0.46 4.56
CA VAL A 98 23.24 0.13 5.00
C VAL A 98 22.76 1.27 5.89
N SER A 99 21.74 2.01 5.45
CA SER A 99 21.18 3.11 6.23
C SER A 99 19.84 2.72 6.87
N PRO A 100 19.46 3.31 8.00
CA PRO A 100 18.11 3.15 8.53
C PRO A 100 17.07 3.70 7.52
N PRO A 101 15.84 3.15 7.49
CA PRO A 101 14.76 3.71 6.68
C PRO A 101 14.48 5.17 7.03
N SER A 102 14.45 6.02 6.01
CA SER A 102 14.08 7.44 6.08
C SER A 102 12.97 7.77 5.08
N ASN A 103 12.26 8.87 5.33
CA ASN A 103 11.28 9.45 4.41
C ASN A 103 11.91 10.63 3.67
N ASN A 104 11.25 11.13 2.61
CA ASN A 104 11.77 12.24 1.82
C ASN A 104 11.46 13.61 2.44
N GLY A 105 10.62 13.68 3.47
CA GLY A 105 10.24 14.95 4.10
C GLY A 105 9.25 15.77 3.27
N ASN A 106 8.45 15.13 2.42
CA ASN A 106 7.34 15.80 1.73
C ASN A 106 6.12 15.94 2.64
N PRO A 107 5.23 16.92 2.38
CA PRO A 107 4.07 17.12 3.24
C PRO A 107 3.04 16.03 2.97
N ASP A 108 2.46 15.48 4.05
CA ASP A 108 1.42 14.45 4.01
C ASP A 108 1.80 13.20 3.19
N GLU A 109 3.10 12.93 3.04
CA GLU A 109 3.56 11.74 2.34
C GLU A 109 3.35 10.48 3.18
N PHE A 110 3.34 9.33 2.50
CA PHE A 110 3.31 8.05 3.19
C PHE A 110 4.59 7.84 4.01
N ASP A 111 4.43 7.60 5.32
CA ASP A 111 5.55 7.31 6.23
C ASP A 111 6.12 5.89 5.97
N TYR A 112 6.92 5.79 4.91
CA TYR A 112 7.54 4.57 4.45
C TYR A 112 8.53 4.01 5.47
N ALA A 113 9.28 4.88 6.15
CA ALA A 113 10.20 4.50 7.22
C ALA A 113 9.48 3.77 8.37
N ARG A 114 8.35 4.31 8.83
CA ARG A 114 7.52 3.67 9.87
C ARG A 114 6.91 2.36 9.36
N TYR A 115 6.42 2.34 8.13
CA TYR A 115 5.90 1.12 7.50
C TYR A 115 6.94 -0.02 7.50
N LEU A 116 8.18 0.28 7.10
CA LEU A 116 9.27 -0.69 7.09
C LEU A 116 9.65 -1.17 8.50
N ARG A 117 9.69 -0.26 9.48
CA ARG A 117 9.92 -0.63 10.89
C ARG A 117 8.86 -1.61 11.39
N TYR A 118 7.58 -1.38 11.09
CA TYR A 118 6.50 -2.30 11.45
C TYR A 118 6.55 -3.64 10.69
N LYS A 119 7.20 -3.71 9.53
CA LYS A 119 7.51 -4.98 8.84
C LYS A 119 8.74 -5.69 9.42
N GLY A 120 9.38 -5.10 10.44
CA GLY A 120 10.58 -5.65 11.07
C GLY A 120 11.86 -5.39 10.28
N ILE A 121 11.85 -4.44 9.34
CA ILE A 121 13.00 -4.10 8.49
C ILE A 121 13.78 -2.97 9.16
N SER A 122 15.05 -3.24 9.42
CA SER A 122 15.94 -2.34 10.17
C SER A 122 16.75 -1.42 9.26
N GLY A 123 17.05 -1.84 8.02
CA GLY A 123 17.96 -1.12 7.14
C GLY A 123 17.63 -1.30 5.65
N ILE A 124 18.11 -0.35 4.85
CA ILE A 124 18.00 -0.34 3.39
C ILE A 124 19.41 -0.14 2.83
N ALA A 125 19.75 -0.83 1.74
CA ALA A 125 20.99 -0.59 1.02
C ALA A 125 20.78 -0.73 -0.49
N PHE A 126 21.53 0.07 -1.25
CA PHE A 126 21.71 -0.12 -2.69
C PHE A 126 23.06 -0.81 -2.91
N VAL A 127 23.05 -1.89 -3.70
CA VAL A 127 24.24 -2.70 -3.98
C VAL A 127 24.51 -2.64 -5.48
N ALA A 128 25.61 -1.98 -5.85
CA ALA A 128 26.05 -1.88 -7.24
C ALA A 128 26.60 -3.21 -7.76
N SER A 129 26.60 -3.36 -9.09
CA SER A 129 27.14 -4.55 -9.76
C SER A 129 28.64 -4.67 -9.45
N GLY A 130 29.10 -5.89 -9.20
CA GLY A 130 30.48 -6.18 -8.78
C GLY A 130 30.73 -6.08 -7.27
N ASN A 131 29.85 -5.44 -6.49
CA ASN A 131 29.98 -5.33 -5.03
C ASN A 131 29.27 -6.45 -4.27
N TRP A 132 28.91 -7.55 -4.93
CA TRP A 132 28.25 -8.68 -4.30
C TRP A 132 28.59 -10.02 -4.98
N LYS A 133 28.45 -11.11 -4.24
CA LYS A 133 28.67 -12.47 -4.72
C LYS A 133 27.77 -13.47 -4.00
N ILE A 134 27.30 -14.47 -4.74
CA ILE A 134 26.65 -15.66 -4.17
C ILE A 134 27.73 -16.59 -3.61
N THR A 135 27.70 -16.86 -2.31
CA THR A 135 28.66 -17.75 -1.65
C THR A 135 28.12 -19.14 -1.40
N GLY A 136 26.80 -19.31 -1.46
CA GLY A 136 26.17 -20.60 -1.25
C GLY A 136 24.65 -20.53 -1.36
N TYR A 137 24.03 -21.67 -1.07
CA TYR A 137 22.59 -21.82 -1.02
C TYR A 137 22.22 -22.47 0.30
N ARG A 138 21.46 -21.79 1.16
CA ARG A 138 20.98 -22.40 2.39
C ARG A 138 19.62 -23.03 2.16
N PHE A 139 19.60 -24.35 2.03
CA PHE A 139 18.38 -25.15 1.96
C PHE A 139 17.72 -25.24 3.36
N SER A 140 17.25 -24.13 3.93
CA SER A 140 16.43 -24.20 5.14
C SER A 140 15.00 -24.58 4.73
N ARG A 141 14.57 -25.83 4.92
CA ARG A 141 13.20 -26.31 4.60
C ARG A 141 12.11 -25.68 5.46
N SER A 142 11.95 -24.35 5.43
CA SER A 142 10.77 -23.73 5.99
C SER A 142 9.56 -24.13 5.14
N CYS A 143 8.46 -24.53 5.78
CA CYS A 143 7.21 -24.82 5.09
C CYS A 143 6.78 -23.66 4.16
N ARG A 144 7.16 -22.43 4.51
CA ARG A 144 6.94 -21.24 3.69
C ARG A 144 7.71 -21.28 2.37
N GLN A 145 9.00 -21.62 2.38
CA GLN A 145 9.83 -21.65 1.17
C GLN A 145 9.36 -22.74 0.21
N ILE A 146 9.09 -23.94 0.72
CA ILE A 146 8.52 -25.04 -0.07
C ILE A 146 7.21 -24.59 -0.72
N ALA A 147 6.32 -23.96 0.04
CA ALA A 147 5.03 -23.53 -0.48
C ALA A 147 5.17 -22.44 -1.58
N LEU A 148 6.15 -21.54 -1.45
CA LEU A 148 6.47 -20.55 -2.49
C LEU A 148 7.03 -21.20 -3.76
N GLU A 149 7.89 -22.22 -3.66
CA GLU A 149 8.37 -22.97 -4.82
C GLU A 149 7.24 -23.67 -5.59
N TYR A 150 6.30 -24.31 -4.87
CA TYR A 150 5.12 -24.89 -5.49
C TYR A 150 4.21 -23.83 -6.13
N ARG A 151 4.16 -22.62 -5.54
CA ARG A 151 3.41 -21.50 -6.12
C ARG A 151 4.00 -21.09 -7.47
N GLU A 152 5.33 -20.99 -7.57
CA GLU A 152 6.00 -20.71 -8.85
C GLU A 152 5.71 -21.80 -9.90
N ARG A 153 5.70 -23.08 -9.51
CA ARG A 153 5.30 -24.15 -10.44
C ARG A 153 3.88 -24.00 -10.98
N ILE A 154 2.95 -23.50 -10.16
CA ILE A 154 1.57 -23.23 -10.60
C ILE A 154 1.54 -22.00 -11.52
N LEU A 155 2.31 -20.96 -11.22
CA LEU A 155 2.45 -19.79 -12.07
C LEU A 155 3.02 -20.17 -13.45
N ASP A 156 4.00 -21.07 -13.51
CA ASP A 156 4.56 -21.56 -14.77
C ASP A 156 3.51 -22.33 -15.60
N GLN A 157 2.64 -23.10 -14.96
CA GLN A 157 1.50 -23.74 -15.64
C GLN A 157 0.52 -22.70 -16.20
N TYR A 158 0.23 -21.65 -15.44
CA TYR A 158 -0.62 -20.54 -15.93
C TYR A 158 0.02 -19.78 -17.08
N ARG A 159 1.35 -19.57 -17.05
CA ARG A 159 2.09 -18.95 -18.16
C ARG A 159 2.03 -19.82 -19.42
N ALA A 160 2.11 -21.14 -19.27
CA ALA A 160 2.00 -22.08 -20.38
C ALA A 160 0.62 -22.04 -21.07
N LEU A 161 -0.44 -21.57 -20.40
CA LEU A 161 -1.78 -21.43 -20.98
C LEU A 161 -1.90 -20.24 -21.94
N LYS A 162 -0.89 -19.36 -22.04
CA LYS A 162 -0.85 -18.20 -22.93
C LYS A 162 -2.08 -17.28 -22.80
N PHE A 163 -2.49 -17.01 -21.56
CA PHE A 163 -3.49 -15.98 -21.29
C PHE A 163 -2.97 -14.60 -21.66
N ASN A 164 -3.89 -13.65 -21.85
CA ASN A 164 -3.50 -12.24 -21.94
C ASN A 164 -2.80 -11.81 -20.63
N PRO A 165 -1.85 -10.86 -20.66
CA PRO A 165 -1.11 -10.43 -19.47
C PRO A 165 -2.04 -10.02 -18.31
N ASP A 166 -3.10 -9.26 -18.61
CA ASP A 166 -4.09 -8.82 -17.61
C ASP A 166 -4.90 -10.00 -17.03
N GLU A 167 -5.30 -10.97 -17.87
CA GLU A 167 -6.04 -12.16 -17.44
C GLU A 167 -5.17 -13.05 -16.55
N PHE A 168 -3.91 -13.27 -16.95
CA PHE A 168 -2.94 -14.01 -16.16
C PHE A 168 -2.74 -13.35 -14.79
N ALA A 169 -2.50 -12.03 -14.78
CA ALA A 169 -2.21 -11.30 -13.55
C ALA A 169 -3.41 -11.33 -12.59
N VAL A 170 -4.63 -11.17 -13.09
CA VAL A 170 -5.86 -11.27 -12.29
C VAL A 170 -6.07 -12.70 -11.79
N LEU A 171 -5.93 -13.71 -12.65
CA LEU A 171 -6.05 -15.11 -12.23
C LEU A 171 -5.04 -15.47 -11.13
N ALA A 172 -3.77 -15.10 -11.33
CA ALA A 172 -2.70 -15.34 -10.37
C ALA A 172 -2.94 -14.63 -9.03
N ALA A 173 -3.45 -13.39 -9.06
CA ALA A 173 -3.81 -12.65 -7.86
C ALA A 173 -4.97 -13.31 -7.09
N LEU A 174 -6.01 -13.76 -7.80
CA LEU A 174 -7.22 -14.36 -7.21
C LEU A 174 -7.00 -15.77 -6.64
N THR A 175 -6.15 -16.57 -7.28
CA THR A 175 -6.01 -18.00 -6.94
C THR A 175 -4.83 -18.27 -6.01
N VAL A 176 -3.68 -17.64 -6.28
CA VAL A 176 -2.43 -17.89 -5.57
C VAL A 176 -1.88 -16.67 -4.84
N GLY A 177 -2.55 -15.51 -4.96
CA GLY A 177 -2.17 -14.27 -4.27
C GLY A 177 -0.97 -13.55 -4.86
N TYR A 178 -0.57 -13.89 -6.10
CA TYR A 178 0.57 -13.28 -6.78
C TYR A 178 0.16 -11.98 -7.47
N LYS A 179 0.71 -10.85 -7.01
CA LYS A 179 0.28 -9.49 -7.40
C LYS A 179 1.32 -8.72 -8.21
N GLU A 180 2.49 -9.31 -8.42
CA GLU A 180 3.66 -8.62 -9.01
C GLU A 180 3.44 -8.30 -10.49
N GLU A 181 2.69 -9.14 -11.21
CA GLU A 181 2.35 -8.93 -12.62
C GLU A 181 1.08 -8.08 -12.84
N LEU A 182 0.40 -7.62 -11.78
CA LEU A 182 -0.74 -6.71 -11.92
C LEU A 182 -0.24 -5.35 -12.40
N SER A 183 -0.63 -4.97 -13.61
CA SER A 183 -0.43 -3.63 -14.15
C SER A 183 -1.12 -2.58 -13.27
N GLU A 184 -0.55 -1.38 -13.24
CA GLU A 184 -1.12 -0.27 -12.46
C GLU A 184 -2.53 0.10 -12.98
N ASP A 185 -2.76 -0.01 -14.28
CA ASP A 185 -4.07 0.24 -14.90
C ASP A 185 -5.13 -0.75 -14.38
N ILE A 186 -4.80 -2.05 -14.29
CA ILE A 186 -5.72 -3.04 -13.70
C ILE A 186 -5.96 -2.76 -12.21
N ARG A 187 -4.93 -2.39 -11.45
CA ARG A 187 -5.10 -2.01 -10.04
C ARG A 187 -6.05 -0.82 -9.90
N GLU A 188 -5.94 0.14 -10.80
CA GLU A 188 -6.78 1.33 -10.83
C GLU A 188 -8.22 1.00 -11.19
N THR A 189 -8.46 0.24 -12.27
CA THR A 189 -9.79 -0.26 -12.66
C THR A 189 -10.50 -0.97 -11.51
N TYR A 190 -9.80 -1.85 -10.79
CA TYR A 190 -10.35 -2.55 -9.63
C TYR A 190 -10.54 -1.65 -8.40
N SER A 191 -9.74 -0.59 -8.26
CA SER A 191 -9.85 0.42 -7.20
C SER A 191 -11.07 1.31 -7.40
N VAL A 192 -11.23 1.88 -8.59
CA VAL A 192 -12.35 2.76 -8.96
C VAL A 192 -13.69 2.03 -8.86
N SER A 193 -13.76 0.79 -9.34
CA SER A 193 -14.97 -0.05 -9.26
C SER A 193 -15.30 -0.56 -7.84
N GLY A 194 -14.38 -0.48 -6.88
CA GLY A 194 -14.54 -1.03 -5.52
C GLY A 194 -14.25 -2.53 -5.38
N ALA A 195 -13.66 -3.16 -6.39
CA ALA A 195 -13.31 -4.59 -6.42
C ALA A 195 -11.89 -4.92 -5.90
N SER A 196 -11.07 -3.95 -5.44
CA SER A 196 -9.69 -4.21 -4.98
C SER A 196 -9.57 -5.26 -3.87
N HIS A 197 -10.61 -5.37 -3.04
CA HIS A 197 -10.66 -6.36 -1.95
C HIS A 197 -10.66 -7.82 -2.46
N VAL A 198 -10.92 -8.03 -3.75
CA VAL A 198 -10.91 -9.35 -4.39
C VAL A 198 -9.52 -9.69 -4.91
N LEU A 199 -8.80 -8.73 -5.48
CA LEU A 199 -7.38 -8.89 -5.87
C LEU A 199 -6.47 -9.18 -4.67
N ALA A 200 -6.90 -8.80 -3.47
CA ALA A 200 -6.31 -9.30 -2.24
C ALA A 200 -7.05 -10.57 -1.78
N LEU A 201 -6.33 -11.68 -1.61
CA LEU A 201 -6.89 -12.91 -1.04
C LEU A 201 -7.63 -12.60 0.27
N SER A 202 -8.95 -12.72 0.21
CA SER A 202 -9.87 -12.31 1.26
C SER A 202 -10.46 -13.51 1.99
N GLY A 203 -11.20 -13.25 3.09
CA GLY A 203 -11.90 -14.31 3.81
C GLY A 203 -12.97 -15.04 2.98
N LEU A 204 -13.43 -14.40 1.89
CA LEU A 204 -14.35 -15.02 0.92
C LEU A 204 -13.68 -16.22 0.22
N HIS A 205 -12.42 -16.06 -0.23
CA HIS A 205 -11.67 -17.13 -0.89
C HIS A 205 -11.48 -18.34 0.03
N ILE A 206 -11.11 -18.09 1.29
CA ILE A 206 -10.98 -19.13 2.31
C ILE A 206 -12.34 -19.77 2.63
N GLY A 207 -13.42 -18.98 2.62
CA GLY A 207 -14.78 -19.48 2.77
C GLY A 207 -15.20 -20.42 1.64
N PHE A 208 -14.89 -20.10 0.38
CA PHE A 208 -15.14 -20.99 -0.76
C PHE A 208 -14.34 -22.27 -0.66
N LEU A 209 -13.05 -22.19 -0.30
CA LEU A 209 -12.21 -23.36 -0.05
C LEU A 209 -12.79 -24.25 1.05
N TYR A 210 -13.22 -23.65 2.17
CA TYR A 210 -13.88 -24.35 3.27
C TYR A 210 -15.18 -25.05 2.83
N MET A 211 -16.04 -24.37 2.06
CA MET A 211 -17.28 -24.97 1.53
C MET A 211 -17.00 -26.12 0.56
N MET A 212 -16.00 -25.97 -0.32
CA MET A 212 -15.58 -27.00 -1.25
C MET A 212 -15.07 -28.25 -0.53
N LEU A 213 -14.22 -28.07 0.49
CA LEU A 213 -13.75 -29.19 1.32
C LEU A 213 -14.92 -29.88 2.03
N LEU A 214 -15.86 -29.12 2.61
CA LEU A 214 -17.05 -29.70 3.22
C LEU A 214 -17.92 -30.48 2.23
N PHE A 215 -18.01 -30.01 0.97
CA PHE A 215 -18.74 -30.70 -0.08
C PHE A 215 -18.11 -32.07 -0.40
N PHE A 216 -16.79 -32.13 -0.61
CA PHE A 216 -16.09 -33.40 -0.85
C PHE A 216 -16.16 -34.35 0.35
N LEU A 217 -16.06 -33.82 1.58
CA LEU A 217 -16.16 -34.64 2.78
C LEU A 217 -17.61 -34.97 3.17
N LYS A 218 -18.63 -34.49 2.46
CA LYS A 218 -20.06 -34.66 2.80
C LYS A 218 -20.49 -36.13 2.81
N TRP A 219 -19.88 -36.97 1.97
CA TRP A 219 -20.23 -38.39 1.83
C TRP A 219 -19.98 -39.21 3.10
N LEU A 220 -19.09 -38.77 3.99
CA LEU A 220 -18.83 -39.49 5.24
C LEU A 220 -20.02 -39.39 6.24
N PRO A 221 -20.24 -40.39 7.11
CA PRO A 221 -21.34 -40.36 8.09
C PRO A 221 -21.16 -39.25 9.15
N ARG A 222 -22.22 -38.47 9.42
CA ARG A 222 -22.16 -37.28 10.30
C ARG A 222 -22.07 -37.59 11.80
N ASN A 223 -22.54 -38.76 12.24
CA ASN A 223 -22.85 -38.99 13.66
C ASN A 223 -21.66 -39.48 14.50
N ALA A 224 -20.63 -40.06 13.88
CA ALA A 224 -19.46 -40.55 14.61
C ALA A 224 -18.50 -39.40 14.99
N PHE A 225 -18.07 -39.35 16.26
CA PHE A 225 -17.09 -38.36 16.73
C PHE A 225 -15.77 -38.43 15.95
N GLY A 226 -15.25 -39.65 15.69
CA GLY A 226 -14.03 -39.85 14.92
C GLY A 226 -14.09 -39.26 13.50
N VAL A 227 -15.26 -39.35 12.84
CA VAL A 227 -15.46 -38.75 11.51
C VAL A 227 -15.52 -37.22 11.57
N ARG A 228 -16.12 -36.66 12.62
CA ARG A 228 -16.10 -35.20 12.85
C ARG A 228 -14.68 -34.69 13.10
N LEU A 229 -13.88 -35.44 13.87
CA LEU A 229 -12.48 -35.11 14.12
C LEU A 229 -11.64 -35.19 12.85
N PHE A 230 -11.77 -36.27 12.08
CA PHE A 230 -11.09 -36.43 10.80
C PHE A 230 -11.41 -35.28 9.84
N ARG A 231 -12.70 -34.92 9.70
CA ARG A 231 -13.14 -33.77 8.91
C ARG A 231 -12.48 -32.47 9.36
N ALA A 232 -12.48 -32.19 10.67
CA ALA A 232 -11.86 -30.98 11.20
C ALA A 232 -10.35 -30.94 10.91
N VAL A 233 -9.65 -32.05 11.14
CA VAL A 233 -8.20 -32.15 10.88
C VAL A 233 -7.89 -31.94 9.39
N VAL A 234 -8.58 -32.62 8.48
CA VAL A 234 -8.35 -32.45 7.04
C VAL A 234 -8.60 -31.01 6.60
N ILE A 235 -9.69 -30.40 7.06
CA ILE A 235 -10.02 -29.01 6.71
C ILE A 235 -8.95 -28.06 7.26
N ILE A 236 -8.59 -28.16 8.55
CA ILE A 236 -7.60 -27.28 9.17
C ILE A 236 -6.26 -27.41 8.46
N THR A 237 -5.79 -28.63 8.20
CA THR A 237 -4.54 -28.89 7.50
C THR A 237 -4.56 -28.31 6.08
N ALA A 238 -5.65 -28.48 5.34
CA ALA A 238 -5.78 -27.91 3.99
C ALA A 238 -5.81 -26.38 4.01
N LEU A 239 -6.53 -25.76 4.94
CA LEU A 239 -6.59 -24.30 5.07
C LEU A 239 -5.24 -23.69 5.45
N TRP A 240 -4.50 -24.29 6.39
CA TRP A 240 -3.15 -23.84 6.73
C TRP A 240 -2.16 -24.10 5.61
N GLY A 241 -2.26 -25.23 4.90
CA GLY A 241 -1.49 -25.49 3.69
C GLY A 241 -1.68 -24.37 2.65
N PHE A 242 -2.92 -23.96 2.40
CA PHE A 242 -3.23 -22.82 1.53
C PHE A 242 -2.71 -21.49 2.08
N ALA A 243 -2.72 -21.28 3.40
CA ALA A 243 -2.18 -20.08 4.04
C ALA A 243 -0.66 -19.94 3.81
N PHE A 244 0.10 -21.03 3.97
CA PHE A 244 1.54 -21.05 3.67
C PHE A 244 1.81 -20.83 2.18
N PHE A 245 1.01 -21.48 1.33
CA PHE A 245 1.09 -21.36 -0.13
C PHE A 245 0.87 -19.93 -0.64
N THR A 246 -0.02 -19.19 0.01
CA THR A 246 -0.35 -17.80 -0.35
C THR A 246 0.49 -16.75 0.39
N GLY A 247 1.52 -17.17 1.12
CA GLY A 247 2.49 -16.27 1.76
C GLY A 247 2.05 -15.65 3.10
N LEU A 248 1.07 -16.24 3.79
CA LEU A 248 0.64 -15.86 5.15
C LEU A 248 0.22 -14.39 5.31
N SER A 249 -0.48 -13.81 4.33
CA SER A 249 -1.02 -12.46 4.47
C SER A 249 -1.98 -12.34 5.68
N PRO A 250 -2.02 -11.20 6.40
CA PRO A 250 -2.83 -11.05 7.62
C PRO A 250 -4.32 -11.41 7.41
N SER A 251 -4.89 -11.02 6.27
CA SER A 251 -6.28 -11.33 5.90
C SER A 251 -6.55 -12.83 5.74
N VAL A 252 -5.60 -13.58 5.16
CA VAL A 252 -5.69 -15.04 5.01
C VAL A 252 -5.53 -15.73 6.36
N VAL A 253 -4.49 -15.40 7.12
CA VAL A 253 -4.21 -15.99 8.44
C VAL A 253 -5.42 -15.82 9.36
N ARG A 254 -6.00 -14.62 9.43
CA ARG A 254 -7.22 -14.37 10.20
C ARG A 254 -8.35 -15.32 9.79
N SER A 255 -8.62 -15.41 8.49
CA SER A 255 -9.72 -16.19 7.96
C SER A 255 -9.52 -17.68 8.25
N VAL A 256 -8.30 -18.18 8.10
CA VAL A 256 -7.91 -19.57 8.43
C VAL A 256 -8.07 -19.85 9.91
N ILE A 257 -7.67 -18.94 10.81
CA ILE A 257 -7.91 -19.08 12.25
C ILE A 257 -9.42 -19.12 12.54
N MET A 258 -10.21 -18.22 11.98
CA MET A 258 -11.66 -18.18 12.20
C MET A 258 -12.36 -19.44 11.70
N PHE A 259 -12.02 -19.94 10.51
CA PHE A 259 -12.57 -21.20 9.99
C PHE A 259 -12.05 -22.43 10.73
N SER A 260 -10.83 -22.38 11.28
CA SER A 260 -10.31 -23.42 12.18
C SER A 260 -11.12 -23.47 13.48
N LEU A 261 -11.39 -22.30 14.10
CA LEU A 261 -12.24 -22.20 15.28
C LEU A 261 -13.67 -22.66 14.99
N LEU A 262 -14.20 -22.36 13.80
CA LEU A 262 -15.51 -22.85 13.37
C LEU A 262 -15.52 -24.38 13.20
N ALA A 263 -14.50 -24.97 12.58
CA ALA A 263 -14.37 -26.43 12.44
C ALA A 263 -14.30 -27.11 13.82
N LEU A 264 -13.58 -26.50 14.78
CA LEU A 264 -13.50 -26.98 16.16
C LEU A 264 -14.81 -26.78 16.95
N SER A 265 -15.57 -25.73 16.66
CA SER A 265 -16.86 -25.48 17.34
C SER A 265 -17.90 -26.56 17.00
N VAL A 266 -17.84 -27.11 15.77
CA VAL A 266 -18.68 -28.23 15.32
C VAL A 266 -18.40 -29.51 16.13
N LEU A 267 -17.16 -29.72 16.61
CA LEU A 267 -16.86 -30.83 17.53
C LEU A 267 -17.55 -30.62 18.88
N SER A 268 -17.50 -29.38 19.39
CA SER A 268 -18.03 -28.97 20.70
C SER A 268 -19.53 -28.65 20.72
N ARG A 269 -20.26 -28.87 19.60
CA ARG A 269 -21.68 -28.52 19.40
C ARG A 269 -22.02 -27.03 19.68
N ARG A 270 -21.03 -26.13 19.61
CA ARG A 270 -21.23 -24.67 19.73
C ARG A 270 -21.40 -24.05 18.35
N THR A 271 -22.31 -23.09 18.23
CA THR A 271 -22.74 -22.53 16.93
C THR A 271 -22.10 -21.18 16.63
N GLY A 272 -21.56 -21.05 15.42
CA GLY A 272 -21.36 -19.78 14.71
C GLY A 272 -20.09 -18.99 15.03
N ILE A 273 -19.74 -18.11 14.09
CA ILE A 273 -18.73 -17.08 14.27
C ILE A 273 -19.38 -15.93 15.06
N SER A 274 -18.75 -15.52 16.16
CA SER A 274 -19.22 -14.44 17.04
C SER A 274 -18.17 -13.34 17.17
N LEU A 275 -18.54 -12.22 17.79
CA LEU A 275 -17.57 -11.17 18.18
C LEU A 275 -16.48 -11.71 19.12
N ASN A 276 -16.80 -12.71 19.94
CA ASN A 276 -15.80 -13.37 20.79
C ASN A 276 -14.80 -14.18 19.96
N THR A 277 -15.27 -14.85 18.90
CA THR A 277 -14.40 -15.53 17.94
C THR A 277 -13.47 -14.53 17.27
N LEU A 278 -13.99 -13.37 16.85
CA LEU A 278 -13.20 -12.30 16.24
C LEU A 278 -12.15 -11.74 17.22
N ALA A 279 -12.53 -11.46 18.46
CA ALA A 279 -11.62 -10.97 19.50
C ALA A 279 -10.52 -12.01 19.84
N LEU A 280 -10.88 -13.30 19.93
CA LEU A 280 -9.90 -14.36 20.12
C LEU A 280 -8.93 -14.46 18.95
N THR A 281 -9.41 -14.36 17.71
CA THR A 281 -8.55 -14.33 16.52
C THR A 281 -7.59 -13.14 16.54
N ALA A 282 -8.06 -11.94 16.88
CA ALA A 282 -7.21 -10.76 17.05
C ALA A 282 -6.13 -11.00 18.11
N CYS A 283 -6.51 -11.55 19.27
CA CYS A 283 -5.57 -11.85 20.36
C CYS A 283 -4.47 -12.83 19.91
N ILE A 284 -4.84 -13.96 19.31
CA ILE A 284 -3.88 -14.96 18.81
C ILE A 284 -2.92 -14.32 17.80
N MET A 285 -3.45 -13.53 16.86
CA MET A 285 -2.65 -12.88 15.82
C MET A 285 -1.67 -11.85 16.39
N LEU A 286 -2.13 -11.00 17.31
CA LEU A 286 -1.31 -9.90 17.88
C LEU A 286 -0.29 -10.38 18.91
N VAL A 287 -0.53 -11.53 19.58
CA VAL A 287 0.48 -12.17 20.43
C VAL A 287 1.65 -12.69 19.60
N VAL A 288 1.39 -13.23 18.40
CA VAL A 288 2.43 -13.75 17.50
C VAL A 288 3.14 -12.62 16.74
N HIS A 289 2.37 -11.67 16.21
CA HIS A 289 2.89 -10.54 15.44
C HIS A 289 2.17 -9.23 15.83
N PRO A 290 2.70 -8.50 16.84
CA PRO A 290 2.04 -7.30 17.36
C PRO A 290 1.90 -6.18 16.31
N PHE A 291 2.84 -6.10 15.35
CA PHE A 291 2.80 -5.10 14.28
C PHE A 291 1.67 -5.26 13.26
N TRP A 292 1.00 -6.42 13.22
CA TRP A 292 -0.16 -6.59 12.33
C TRP A 292 -1.30 -5.63 12.66
N LEU A 293 -1.36 -5.06 13.86
CA LEU A 293 -2.31 -4.00 14.21
C LEU A 293 -2.21 -2.78 13.27
N PHE A 294 -1.01 -2.48 12.77
CA PHE A 294 -0.75 -1.34 11.89
C PHE A 294 -0.82 -1.70 10.41
N ASP A 295 -1.10 -2.97 10.08
CA ASP A 295 -1.28 -3.40 8.70
C ASP A 295 -2.68 -3.02 8.21
N VAL A 296 -2.75 -2.29 7.08
CA VAL A 296 -4.01 -1.83 6.49
C VAL A 296 -4.93 -3.01 6.17
N GLY A 297 -4.38 -4.14 5.72
CA GLY A 297 -5.14 -5.36 5.45
C GLY A 297 -5.78 -5.93 6.71
N PHE A 298 -5.07 -5.95 7.83
CA PHE A 298 -5.62 -6.36 9.12
C PHE A 298 -6.78 -5.43 9.54
N GLN A 299 -6.57 -4.11 9.53
CA GLN A 299 -7.58 -3.14 9.98
C GLN A 299 -8.86 -3.19 9.14
N LEU A 300 -8.73 -3.20 7.81
CA LEU A 300 -9.88 -3.31 6.90
C LEU A 300 -10.63 -4.63 7.08
N SER A 301 -9.90 -5.73 7.25
CA SER A 301 -10.49 -7.06 7.37
C SER A 301 -11.29 -7.21 8.68
N PHE A 302 -10.71 -6.78 9.81
CA PHE A 302 -11.38 -6.83 11.12
C PHE A 302 -12.54 -5.85 11.22
N SER A 303 -12.40 -4.62 10.71
CA SER A 303 -13.50 -3.65 10.69
C SER A 303 -14.67 -4.12 9.82
N ALA A 304 -14.41 -4.70 8.64
CA ALA A 304 -15.44 -5.29 7.79
C ALA A 304 -16.22 -6.39 8.52
N VAL A 305 -15.53 -7.35 9.14
CA VAL A 305 -16.21 -8.47 9.81
C VAL A 305 -16.93 -8.03 11.08
N ALA A 306 -16.36 -7.10 11.85
CA ALA A 306 -17.05 -6.51 13.00
C ALA A 306 -18.35 -5.82 12.57
N ALA A 307 -18.28 -5.00 11.51
CA ALA A 307 -19.44 -4.30 10.98
C ALA A 307 -20.49 -5.26 10.38
N ILE A 308 -20.06 -6.32 9.67
CA ILE A 308 -20.97 -7.39 9.21
C ILE A 308 -21.67 -8.03 10.41
N LEU A 309 -20.95 -8.48 11.43
CA LEU A 309 -21.56 -9.14 12.60
C LEU A 309 -22.53 -8.23 13.37
N LEU A 310 -22.27 -6.92 13.41
CA LEU A 310 -23.09 -5.95 14.13
C LEU A 310 -24.29 -5.42 13.32
N LEU A 311 -24.09 -5.12 12.03
CA LEU A 311 -25.05 -4.39 11.20
C LEU A 311 -25.87 -5.30 10.28
N TYR A 312 -25.31 -6.41 9.78
CA TYR A 312 -26.02 -7.31 8.84
C TYR A 312 -27.37 -7.81 9.39
N PRO A 313 -27.49 -8.30 10.64
CA PRO A 313 -28.77 -8.79 11.15
C PRO A 313 -29.86 -7.73 11.15
N TRP A 314 -29.47 -6.46 11.31
CA TRP A 314 -30.38 -5.31 11.29
C TRP A 314 -30.74 -4.90 9.86
N LEU A 315 -29.74 -4.74 8.98
CA LEU A 315 -29.92 -4.37 7.57
C LEU A 315 -30.81 -5.36 6.83
N PHE A 316 -30.53 -6.66 7.00
CA PHE A 316 -31.27 -7.71 6.32
C PHE A 316 -32.76 -7.71 6.68
N ARG A 317 -33.11 -7.35 7.93
CA ARG A 317 -34.50 -7.32 8.42
C ARG A 317 -35.29 -6.08 7.96
N GLN A 318 -34.65 -5.03 7.44
CA GLN A 318 -35.35 -3.82 7.03
C GLN A 318 -36.27 -4.06 5.82
N LEU A 319 -35.92 -4.99 4.94
CA LEU A 319 -36.71 -5.35 3.76
C LEU A 319 -37.08 -6.84 3.83
N PRO A 320 -38.30 -7.19 4.28
CA PRO A 320 -38.79 -8.56 4.24
C PRO A 320 -39.14 -8.94 2.80
N ILE A 321 -38.30 -9.75 2.17
CA ILE A 321 -38.47 -10.17 0.78
C ILE A 321 -39.02 -11.59 0.72
N GLY A 322 -40.18 -11.76 0.06
CA GLY A 322 -40.84 -13.06 -0.10
C GLY A 322 -40.20 -13.98 -1.13
N ASN A 323 -39.64 -13.43 -2.22
CA ASN A 323 -39.01 -14.23 -3.27
C ASN A 323 -37.60 -14.71 -2.85
N SER A 324 -37.34 -16.02 -2.97
CA SER A 324 -36.07 -16.66 -2.60
C SER A 324 -34.86 -16.09 -3.36
N LEU A 325 -35.00 -15.77 -4.65
CA LEU A 325 -33.90 -15.19 -5.44
C LEU A 325 -33.57 -13.78 -4.97
N LEU A 326 -34.60 -12.93 -4.87
CA LEU A 326 -34.44 -11.54 -4.45
C LEU A 326 -33.94 -11.46 -2.99
N LYS A 327 -34.31 -12.42 -2.14
CA LYS A 327 -33.78 -12.57 -0.77
C LYS A 327 -32.27 -12.86 -0.76
N LYS A 328 -31.75 -13.67 -1.69
CA LYS A 328 -30.30 -13.93 -1.83
C LYS A 328 -29.56 -12.69 -2.31
N VAL A 329 -30.11 -11.98 -3.30
CA VAL A 329 -29.56 -10.71 -3.79
C VAL A 329 -29.50 -9.69 -2.65
N TRP A 330 -30.58 -9.53 -1.89
CA TRP A 330 -30.62 -8.63 -0.74
C TRP A 330 -29.66 -9.05 0.38
N ALA A 331 -29.46 -10.35 0.61
CA ALA A 331 -28.47 -10.83 1.56
C ALA A 331 -27.05 -10.40 1.15
N LEU A 332 -26.68 -10.58 -0.12
CA LEU A 332 -25.39 -10.13 -0.66
C LEU A 332 -25.21 -8.61 -0.53
N MET A 333 -26.24 -7.84 -0.90
CA MET A 333 -26.24 -6.39 -0.81
C MET A 333 -26.12 -5.91 0.65
N SER A 334 -26.84 -6.55 1.57
CA SER A 334 -26.79 -6.24 3.01
C SER A 334 -25.41 -6.51 3.62
N VAL A 335 -24.75 -7.60 3.20
CA VAL A 335 -23.38 -7.91 3.64
C VAL A 335 -22.40 -6.87 3.09
N SER A 336 -22.49 -6.54 1.79
CA SER A 336 -21.66 -5.51 1.17
C SER A 336 -21.83 -4.14 1.82
N LEU A 337 -23.07 -3.75 2.12
CA LEU A 337 -23.37 -2.49 2.79
C LEU A 337 -22.82 -2.46 4.22
N ALA A 338 -23.00 -3.54 4.99
CA ALA A 338 -22.44 -3.65 6.34
C ALA A 338 -20.91 -3.55 6.34
N ALA A 339 -20.26 -4.27 5.42
CA ALA A 339 -18.82 -4.24 5.26
C ALA A 339 -18.33 -2.83 4.89
N GLN A 340 -18.98 -2.18 3.91
CA GLN A 340 -18.60 -0.84 3.45
C GLN A 340 -18.78 0.21 4.54
N ILE A 341 -19.85 0.17 5.34
CA ILE A 341 -20.01 1.09 6.50
C ILE A 341 -18.85 0.91 7.49
N GLY A 342 -18.39 -0.32 7.69
CA GLY A 342 -17.26 -0.63 8.57
C GLY A 342 -15.91 -0.18 8.01
N THR A 343 -15.69 -0.30 6.70
CA THR A 343 -14.38 -0.04 6.08
C THR A 343 -14.24 1.36 5.50
N ALA A 344 -15.33 2.06 5.18
CA ALA A 344 -15.31 3.35 4.49
C ALA A 344 -14.36 4.39 5.12
N PRO A 345 -14.33 4.60 6.45
CA PRO A 345 -13.43 5.59 7.04
C PRO A 345 -11.95 5.26 6.82
N LEU A 346 -11.59 3.98 6.91
CA LEU A 346 -10.21 3.53 6.67
C LEU A 346 -9.86 3.55 5.19
N VAL A 347 -10.79 3.19 4.31
CA VAL A 347 -10.58 3.27 2.86
C VAL A 347 -10.33 4.72 2.44
N LEU A 348 -11.15 5.65 2.96
CA LEU A 348 -10.97 7.09 2.73
C LEU A 348 -9.65 7.61 3.33
N LEU A 349 -9.29 7.19 4.53
CA LEU A 349 -8.05 7.61 5.20
C LEU A 349 -6.80 7.16 4.44
N TYR A 350 -6.76 5.91 3.97
CA TYR A 350 -5.55 5.33 3.36
C TYR A 350 -5.47 5.50 1.84
N PHE A 351 -6.61 5.54 1.15
CA PHE A 351 -6.65 5.57 -0.32
C PHE A 351 -7.27 6.84 -0.88
N SER A 352 -7.80 7.75 -0.03
CA SER A 352 -8.41 9.03 -0.43
C SER A 352 -9.48 8.90 -1.52
N ARG A 353 -10.16 7.75 -1.56
CA ARG A 353 -11.08 7.37 -2.61
C ARG A 353 -12.27 6.62 -2.02
N PHE A 354 -13.46 6.86 -2.59
CA PHE A 354 -14.66 6.09 -2.27
C PHE A 354 -15.33 5.56 -3.54
N PRO A 355 -15.41 4.23 -3.73
CA PRO A 355 -16.13 3.65 -4.86
C PRO A 355 -17.64 3.77 -4.63
N THR A 356 -18.36 4.41 -5.55
CA THR A 356 -19.81 4.68 -5.40
C THR A 356 -20.65 3.46 -5.78
N HIS A 357 -20.23 2.74 -6.82
CA HIS A 357 -20.95 1.59 -7.39
C HIS A 357 -20.59 0.26 -6.72
N PHE A 358 -19.97 0.27 -5.52
CA PHE A 358 -19.50 -0.93 -4.82
C PHE A 358 -20.57 -2.02 -4.66
N LEU A 359 -21.84 -1.64 -4.48
CA LEU A 359 -22.95 -2.59 -4.36
C LEU A 359 -23.18 -3.37 -5.66
N LEU A 360 -23.20 -2.65 -6.79
CA LEU A 360 -23.36 -3.23 -8.12
C LEU A 360 -22.15 -4.12 -8.44
N THR A 361 -20.94 -3.61 -8.21
CA THR A 361 -19.70 -4.35 -8.42
C THR A 361 -19.70 -5.65 -7.63
N ASN A 362 -19.99 -5.60 -6.32
CA ASN A 362 -19.96 -6.79 -5.48
C ASN A 362 -21.01 -7.83 -5.86
N LEU A 363 -22.16 -7.41 -6.39
CA LEU A 363 -23.19 -8.33 -6.88
C LEU A 363 -22.72 -9.14 -8.08
N LEU A 364 -21.90 -8.55 -8.97
CA LEU A 364 -21.36 -9.19 -10.16
C LEU A 364 -20.06 -9.95 -9.89
N VAL A 365 -19.13 -9.32 -9.17
CA VAL A 365 -17.77 -9.82 -8.96
C VAL A 365 -17.76 -11.04 -8.04
N ILE A 366 -18.52 -11.04 -6.93
CA ILE A 366 -18.47 -12.14 -5.94
C ILE A 366 -18.85 -13.50 -6.56
N PRO A 367 -19.97 -13.63 -7.33
CA PRO A 367 -20.30 -14.87 -8.02
C PRO A 367 -19.22 -15.30 -9.03
N LEU A 368 -18.72 -14.36 -9.84
CA LEU A 368 -17.70 -14.65 -10.87
C LEU A 368 -16.41 -15.18 -10.23
N VAL A 369 -15.94 -14.54 -9.15
CA VAL A 369 -14.74 -14.97 -8.42
C VAL A 369 -14.93 -16.35 -7.81
N SER A 370 -16.13 -16.65 -7.29
CA SER A 370 -16.44 -18.01 -6.81
C SER A 370 -16.37 -19.05 -7.94
N GLY A 371 -16.87 -18.71 -9.12
CA GLY A 371 -16.80 -19.55 -10.31
C GLY A 371 -15.35 -19.76 -10.78
N ILE A 372 -14.55 -18.69 -10.86
CA ILE A 372 -13.13 -18.73 -11.21
C ILE A 372 -12.37 -19.62 -10.24
N MET A 373 -12.62 -19.49 -8.92
CA MET A 373 -11.97 -20.29 -7.91
C MET A 373 -12.24 -21.80 -8.09
N TYR A 374 -13.51 -22.19 -8.24
CA TYR A 374 -13.85 -23.60 -8.44
C TYR A 374 -13.36 -24.14 -9.78
N ALA A 375 -13.47 -23.35 -10.85
CA ALA A 375 -12.97 -23.73 -12.18
C ALA A 375 -11.45 -23.89 -12.20
N THR A 376 -10.71 -23.05 -11.47
CA THR A 376 -9.25 -23.16 -11.36
C THR A 376 -8.85 -24.40 -10.57
N VAL A 377 -9.53 -24.71 -9.45
CA VAL A 377 -9.26 -25.95 -8.72
C VAL A 377 -9.53 -27.17 -9.60
N ALA A 378 -10.63 -27.16 -10.36
CA ALA A 378 -10.92 -28.22 -11.33
C ALA A 378 -9.83 -28.35 -12.40
N LEU A 379 -9.37 -27.22 -12.95
CA LEU A 379 -8.27 -27.18 -13.92
C LEU A 379 -6.99 -27.83 -13.38
N LEU A 380 -6.60 -27.50 -12.14
CA LEU A 380 -5.40 -28.06 -11.49
C LEU A 380 -5.53 -29.55 -11.16
N VAL A 381 -6.73 -30.04 -10.87
CA VAL A 381 -6.98 -31.48 -10.66
C VAL A 381 -6.95 -32.24 -12.00
N LEU A 382 -7.37 -31.58 -13.08
CA LEU A 382 -7.45 -32.16 -14.43
C LEU A 382 -6.14 -32.08 -15.22
N THR A 383 -5.06 -31.53 -14.65
CA THR A 383 -3.73 -31.47 -15.28
C THR A 383 -3.26 -32.79 -15.91
N PRO A 384 -3.52 -33.99 -15.35
CA PRO A 384 -3.15 -35.26 -15.99
C PRO A 384 -3.92 -35.61 -17.27
N PHE A 385 -5.03 -34.93 -17.56
CA PHE A 385 -5.94 -35.24 -18.68
C PHE A 385 -5.97 -34.09 -19.71
N PRO A 386 -5.17 -34.13 -20.78
CA PRO A 386 -4.95 -32.99 -21.67
C PRO A 386 -6.22 -32.40 -22.30
N MET A 387 -7.18 -33.24 -22.70
CA MET A 387 -8.41 -32.79 -23.36
C MET A 387 -9.37 -32.07 -22.41
N LEU A 388 -9.47 -32.55 -21.16
CA LEU A 388 -10.29 -31.89 -20.14
C LEU A 388 -9.60 -30.62 -19.62
N TYR A 389 -8.27 -30.64 -19.54
CA TYR A 389 -7.46 -29.50 -19.18
C TYR A 389 -7.66 -28.31 -20.13
N THR A 390 -7.61 -28.54 -21.45
CA THR A 390 -7.84 -27.48 -22.45
C THR A 390 -9.29 -26.96 -22.42
N GLY A 391 -10.27 -27.84 -22.23
CA GLY A 391 -11.67 -27.42 -22.07
C GLY A 391 -11.86 -26.52 -20.84
N CYS A 392 -11.33 -26.93 -19.68
CA CYS A 392 -11.40 -26.15 -18.45
C CYS A 392 -10.62 -24.83 -18.54
N SER A 393 -9.47 -24.79 -19.25
CA SER A 393 -8.69 -23.56 -19.37
C SER A 393 -9.44 -22.49 -20.16
N VAL A 394 -10.22 -22.87 -21.18
CA VAL A 394 -11.10 -21.95 -21.91
C VAL A 394 -12.18 -21.39 -20.99
N VAL A 395 -12.80 -22.23 -20.15
CA VAL A 395 -13.81 -21.77 -19.18
C VAL A 395 -13.21 -20.78 -18.19
N VAL A 396 -12.03 -21.09 -17.61
CA VAL A 396 -11.34 -20.18 -16.69
C VAL A 396 -11.03 -18.85 -17.38
N ARG A 397 -10.48 -18.89 -18.59
CA ARG A 397 -10.19 -17.69 -19.39
C ARG A 397 -11.44 -16.83 -19.61
N SER A 398 -12.52 -17.44 -20.09
CA SER A 398 -13.78 -16.73 -20.34
C SER A 398 -14.36 -16.10 -19.06
N LEU A 399 -14.25 -16.77 -17.91
CA LEU A 399 -14.71 -16.21 -16.64
C LEU A 399 -13.85 -15.01 -16.19
N VAL A 400 -12.53 -15.08 -16.36
CA VAL A 400 -11.62 -13.98 -15.99
C VAL A 400 -11.79 -12.79 -16.94
N ASP A 401 -11.92 -13.03 -18.25
CA ASP A 401 -12.20 -12.00 -19.24
C ASP A 401 -13.55 -11.32 -18.96
N TRP A 402 -14.58 -12.10 -18.64
CA TRP A 402 -15.89 -11.55 -18.29
C TRP A 402 -15.83 -10.72 -17.01
N LEU A 403 -15.08 -11.17 -15.99
CA LEU A 403 -14.82 -10.41 -14.78
C LEU A 403 -14.16 -9.06 -15.13
N ASN A 404 -13.07 -9.06 -15.89
CA ASN A 404 -12.35 -7.85 -16.26
C ASN A 404 -13.23 -6.88 -17.06
N THR A 405 -14.00 -7.40 -18.02
CA THR A 405 -14.94 -6.61 -18.83
C THR A 405 -16.01 -5.96 -17.95
N MET A 406 -16.58 -6.69 -16.99
CA MET A 406 -17.59 -6.15 -16.07
C MET A 406 -17.02 -5.06 -15.15
N VAL A 407 -15.80 -5.24 -14.66
CA VAL A 407 -15.14 -4.26 -13.81
C VAL A 407 -14.79 -2.99 -14.59
N ARG A 408 -14.26 -3.12 -15.82
CA ARG A 408 -14.03 -1.98 -16.74
C ARG A 408 -15.31 -1.26 -17.12
N TRP A 409 -16.40 -2.00 -17.32
CA TRP A 409 -17.70 -1.39 -17.59
C TRP A 409 -18.18 -0.52 -16.42
N VAL A 410 -17.99 -0.97 -15.17
CA VAL A 410 -18.33 -0.16 -13.99
C VAL A 410 -17.42 1.07 -13.86
N GLU A 411 -16.13 0.93 -14.17
CA GLU A 411 -15.17 2.05 -14.15
C GLU A 411 -15.61 3.20 -15.07
N HIS A 412 -16.14 2.90 -16.26
CA HIS A 412 -16.61 3.91 -17.20
C HIS A 412 -17.96 4.56 -16.83
N LEU A 413 -18.64 4.09 -15.78
CA LEU A 413 -19.88 4.72 -15.34
C LEU A 413 -19.59 6.12 -14.74
N PRO A 414 -20.51 7.09 -14.91
CA PRO A 414 -20.35 8.39 -14.30
C PRO A 414 -20.26 8.25 -12.78
N LEU A 415 -19.36 9.03 -12.17
CA LEU A 415 -19.08 9.03 -10.73
C LEU A 415 -18.67 7.67 -10.18
N ALA A 416 -18.01 6.79 -10.96
CA ALA A 416 -17.60 5.47 -10.50
C ALA A 416 -16.82 5.49 -9.17
N SER A 417 -15.95 6.50 -9.00
CA SER A 417 -15.35 6.84 -7.72
C SER A 417 -15.49 8.32 -7.40
N ILE A 418 -15.52 8.62 -6.11
CA ILE A 418 -15.24 9.96 -5.59
C ILE A 418 -13.78 9.93 -5.14
N ASP A 419 -12.95 10.63 -5.89
CA ASP A 419 -11.51 10.73 -5.62
C ASP A 419 -11.17 11.99 -4.83
N ARG A 420 -9.93 12.05 -4.32
CA ARG A 420 -9.36 13.22 -3.62
C ARG A 420 -10.11 13.60 -2.34
N VAL A 421 -10.70 12.61 -1.67
CA VAL A 421 -11.35 12.83 -0.38
C VAL A 421 -10.30 12.75 0.72
N TRP A 422 -10.09 13.84 1.43
CA TRP A 422 -9.22 13.87 2.60
C TRP A 422 -10.03 13.67 3.87
N ILE A 423 -9.60 12.73 4.71
CA ILE A 423 -10.17 12.47 6.04
C ILE A 423 -9.05 12.43 7.05
N TYR A 424 -9.26 13.10 8.19
CA TYR A 424 -8.32 13.06 9.29
C TYR A 424 -8.43 11.77 10.10
N PRO A 425 -7.33 11.26 10.70
CA PRO A 425 -7.40 10.12 11.62
C PRO A 425 -8.41 10.32 12.76
N THR A 426 -8.56 11.57 13.23
CA THR A 426 -9.54 11.96 14.25
C THR A 426 -10.98 11.86 13.77
N GLU A 427 -11.25 12.19 12.51
CA GLU A 427 -12.56 12.04 11.88
C GLU A 427 -12.92 10.57 11.69
N ALA A 428 -11.95 9.74 11.25
CA ALA A 428 -12.15 8.30 11.17
C ALA A 428 -12.50 7.69 12.54
N PHE A 429 -11.81 8.13 13.60
CA PHE A 429 -12.13 7.73 14.97
C PHE A 429 -13.52 8.23 15.40
N ALA A 430 -13.85 9.50 15.13
CA ALA A 430 -15.16 10.07 15.43
C ALA A 430 -16.29 9.32 14.72
N PHE A 431 -16.08 8.90 13.47
CA PHE A 431 -17.03 8.09 12.73
C PHE A 431 -17.28 6.74 13.42
N TYR A 432 -16.23 6.03 13.83
CA TYR A 432 -16.41 4.76 14.56
C TYR A 432 -17.11 4.96 15.90
N LEU A 433 -16.83 6.06 16.61
CA LEU A 433 -17.53 6.42 17.84
C LEU A 433 -19.03 6.65 17.58
N VAL A 434 -19.37 7.44 16.56
CA VAL A 434 -20.75 7.68 16.12
C VAL A 434 -21.44 6.37 15.74
N LEU A 435 -20.76 5.48 15.00
CA LEU A 435 -21.27 4.17 14.62
C LEU A 435 -21.60 3.31 15.84
N LEU A 436 -20.70 3.22 16.82
CA LEU A 436 -20.89 2.46 18.05
C LEU A 436 -22.04 3.03 18.91
N ILE A 437 -22.14 4.35 19.02
CA ILE A 437 -23.24 5.03 19.72
C ILE A 437 -24.56 4.77 19.00
N GLY A 438 -24.58 4.81 17.66
CA GLY A 438 -25.75 4.50 16.85
C GLY A 438 -26.24 3.06 17.06
N ILE A 439 -25.31 2.09 17.08
CA ILE A 439 -25.61 0.69 17.41
C ILE A 439 -26.17 0.58 18.83
N ARG A 440 -25.54 1.24 19.81
CA ARG A 440 -26.02 1.24 21.21
C ARG A 440 -27.42 1.85 21.33
N TYR A 441 -27.69 2.97 20.66
CA TYR A 441 -29.00 3.59 20.61
C TYR A 441 -30.06 2.61 20.09
N LYS A 442 -29.74 1.83 19.05
CA LYS A 442 -30.69 0.83 18.54
C LYS A 442 -30.98 -0.31 19.51
N VAL A 443 -30.00 -0.72 20.31
CA VAL A 443 -30.17 -1.78 21.32
C VAL A 443 -30.96 -1.28 22.53
N VAL A 444 -30.64 -0.08 23.04
CA VAL A 444 -31.21 0.43 24.31
C VAL A 444 -32.47 1.28 24.09
N ARG A 445 -32.62 1.90 22.91
CA ARG A 445 -33.70 2.84 22.53
C ARG A 445 -33.99 3.95 23.55
N SER A 446 -32.96 4.44 24.23
CA SER A 446 -33.08 5.56 25.17
C SER A 446 -32.95 6.91 24.47
N LEU A 447 -33.80 7.88 24.83
CA LEU A 447 -33.69 9.28 24.37
C LEU A 447 -32.31 9.89 24.67
N LYS A 448 -31.69 9.53 25.80
CA LYS A 448 -30.33 9.98 26.14
C LYS A 448 -29.32 9.54 25.07
N CYS A 449 -29.42 8.31 24.58
CA CYS A 449 -28.54 7.81 23.53
C CYS A 449 -28.82 8.50 22.19
N LEU A 450 -30.06 8.89 21.90
CA LEU A 450 -30.39 9.66 20.70
C LEU A 450 -29.78 11.07 20.75
N TYR A 451 -29.88 11.78 21.89
CA TYR A 451 -29.24 13.09 22.05
C TYR A 451 -27.72 12.99 21.91
N VAL A 452 -27.09 12.01 22.58
CA VAL A 452 -25.64 11.79 22.45
C VAL A 452 -25.25 11.48 21.00
N PHE A 453 -26.02 10.63 20.30
CA PHE A 453 -25.79 10.32 18.89
C PHE A 453 -25.86 11.58 18.01
N GLY A 454 -26.90 12.40 18.17
CA GLY A 454 -27.07 13.66 17.44
C GLY A 454 -25.95 14.66 17.71
N ILE A 455 -25.56 14.82 18.99
CA ILE A 455 -24.44 15.71 19.38
C ILE A 455 -23.12 15.23 18.76
N CYS A 456 -22.83 13.92 18.79
CA CYS A 456 -21.60 13.39 18.19
C CYS A 456 -21.56 13.61 16.66
N ILE A 457 -22.69 13.49 15.96
CA ILE A 457 -22.77 13.79 14.52
C ILE A 457 -22.51 15.28 14.27
N LEU A 458 -23.15 16.17 15.03
CA LEU A 458 -22.95 17.61 14.90
C LEU A 458 -21.51 18.02 15.22
N ALA A 459 -20.91 17.45 16.26
CA ALA A 459 -19.52 17.68 16.63
C ALA A 459 -18.56 17.22 15.53
N MET A 460 -18.79 16.03 14.95
CA MET A 460 -18.01 15.52 13.83
C MET A 460 -18.12 16.42 12.60
N GLY A 461 -19.33 16.85 12.23
CA GLY A 461 -19.56 17.76 11.11
C GLY A 461 -18.93 19.14 11.32
N SER A 462 -18.99 19.65 12.56
CA SER A 462 -18.36 20.93 12.93
C SER A 462 -16.84 20.82 12.88
N PHE A 463 -16.26 19.73 13.38
CA PHE A 463 -14.82 19.46 13.30
C PHE A 463 -14.33 19.40 11.85
N HIS A 464 -15.06 18.68 10.99
CA HIS A 464 -14.74 18.59 9.56
C HIS A 464 -14.79 19.96 8.88
N TRP A 465 -15.83 20.74 9.17
CA TRP A 465 -15.96 22.10 8.64
C TRP A 465 -14.82 23.01 9.08
N VAL A 466 -14.47 23.01 10.36
CA VAL A 466 -13.35 23.81 10.90
C VAL A 466 -12.02 23.38 10.28
N SER A 467 -11.76 22.09 10.19
CA SER A 467 -10.52 21.56 9.59
C SER A 467 -10.40 22.01 8.13
N ARG A 468 -11.47 21.84 7.35
CA ARG A 468 -11.55 22.31 5.96
C ARG A 468 -11.36 23.83 5.82
N MET A 469 -11.79 24.62 6.80
CA MET A 469 -11.55 26.06 6.80
C MET A 469 -10.09 26.43 7.09
N MET A 470 -9.42 25.65 7.93
CA MET A 470 -8.00 25.84 8.24
C MET A 470 -7.09 25.42 7.08
N ASP A 471 -7.48 24.40 6.31
CA ASP A 471 -6.70 23.89 5.17
C ASP A 471 -6.97 24.64 3.86
N ARG A 472 -7.55 25.85 3.92
CA ARG A 472 -7.77 26.64 2.71
C ARG A 472 -6.44 26.91 2.01
N PRO A 473 -6.38 26.78 0.68
CA PRO A 473 -5.17 27.06 -0.06
C PRO A 473 -4.78 28.52 0.14
N VAL A 474 -3.51 28.73 0.47
CA VAL A 474 -2.89 30.05 0.58
C VAL A 474 -1.90 30.19 -0.55
N GLN A 475 -1.81 31.38 -1.12
CA GLN A 475 -0.89 31.66 -2.21
C GLN A 475 0.54 31.30 -1.79
N SER A 476 1.14 30.34 -2.47
CA SER A 476 2.45 29.79 -2.07
C SER A 476 3.17 29.08 -3.21
N ILE A 477 4.49 28.97 -3.06
CA ILE A 477 5.38 28.23 -3.95
C ILE A 477 5.94 27.05 -3.15
N VAL A 478 5.87 25.84 -3.71
CA VAL A 478 6.36 24.63 -3.07
C VAL A 478 7.38 23.93 -3.96
N PHE A 479 8.52 23.55 -3.37
CA PHE A 479 9.54 22.72 -3.96
C PHE A 479 9.50 21.35 -3.29
N TYR A 480 9.33 20.28 -4.07
CA TYR A 480 9.14 18.93 -3.55
C TYR A 480 10.45 18.12 -3.58
N ASN A 481 10.68 17.30 -2.56
CA ASN A 481 11.79 16.35 -2.55
C ASN A 481 11.33 15.03 -3.18
N VAL A 482 11.28 14.99 -4.52
CA VAL A 482 10.93 13.79 -5.28
C VAL A 482 12.02 13.50 -6.30
N ARG A 483 12.80 12.45 -6.02
CA ARG A 483 13.97 12.10 -6.82
C ARG A 483 13.62 11.85 -8.28
N GLY A 484 14.21 12.67 -9.16
CA GLY A 484 14.02 12.60 -10.61
C GLY A 484 12.74 13.30 -11.10
N CYS A 485 12.10 14.14 -10.28
CA CYS A 485 10.96 14.97 -10.67
C CYS A 485 11.19 16.42 -10.23
N PRO A 486 12.13 17.16 -10.86
CA PRO A 486 12.35 18.57 -10.56
C PRO A 486 11.12 19.39 -10.96
N VAL A 487 10.37 19.87 -9.97
CA VAL A 487 9.12 20.60 -10.19
C VAL A 487 8.96 21.75 -9.20
N VAL A 488 8.39 22.85 -9.68
CA VAL A 488 7.97 23.99 -8.85
C VAL A 488 6.45 24.07 -8.86
N HIS A 489 5.83 23.94 -7.70
CA HIS A 489 4.38 23.97 -7.55
C HIS A 489 3.91 25.35 -7.10
N CYS A 490 3.21 26.06 -7.97
CA CYS A 490 2.63 27.37 -7.68
C CYS A 490 1.15 27.19 -7.33
N ILE A 491 0.77 27.57 -6.11
CA ILE A 491 -0.59 27.41 -5.57
C ILE A 491 -1.21 28.79 -5.40
N GLU A 492 -2.40 29.00 -5.95
CA GLU A 492 -3.18 30.21 -5.77
C GLU A 492 -4.20 30.05 -4.62
N ALA A 493 -4.59 31.16 -3.99
CA ALA A 493 -5.57 31.16 -2.89
C ALA A 493 -6.98 30.66 -3.30
N CYS A 494 -7.27 30.60 -4.61
CA CYS A 494 -8.53 30.06 -5.11
C CYS A 494 -8.54 28.52 -5.23
N GLY A 495 -7.40 27.85 -5.04
CA GLY A 495 -7.25 26.40 -5.18
C GLY A 495 -6.73 25.94 -6.55
N LYS A 496 -6.67 26.83 -7.54
CA LYS A 496 -5.95 26.58 -8.79
C LYS A 496 -4.45 26.50 -8.53
N SER A 497 -3.80 25.61 -9.27
CA SER A 497 -2.37 25.39 -9.11
C SER A 497 -1.71 24.92 -10.40
N TRP A 498 -0.40 25.19 -10.50
CA TRP A 498 0.43 24.89 -11.66
C TRP A 498 1.71 24.18 -11.25
N LEU A 499 2.04 23.11 -11.96
CA LEU A 499 3.27 22.34 -11.79
C LEU A 499 4.21 22.68 -12.94
N ALA A 500 5.21 23.51 -12.67
CA ALA A 500 6.25 23.84 -13.63
C ALA A 500 7.38 22.82 -13.55
N TYR A 501 7.56 22.01 -14.58
CA TYR A 501 8.61 20.98 -14.63
C TYR A 501 9.89 21.55 -15.24
N ALA A 502 11.04 21.17 -14.67
CA ALA A 502 12.35 21.51 -15.23
C ALA A 502 12.76 20.56 -16.37
N ASP A 503 12.21 19.36 -16.35
CA ASP A 503 12.47 18.29 -17.33
C ASP A 503 11.43 18.30 -18.45
N SER A 504 11.83 17.86 -19.65
CA SER A 504 10.95 17.79 -20.82
C SER A 504 9.93 16.65 -20.77
N ILE A 505 10.17 15.61 -19.95
CA ILE A 505 9.27 14.46 -19.79
C ILE A 505 8.89 14.35 -18.30
N PRO A 506 7.73 14.89 -17.90
CA PRO A 506 7.31 14.87 -16.49
C PRO A 506 6.83 13.47 -16.06
N ASP A 507 7.37 12.93 -14.97
CA ASP A 507 6.82 11.74 -14.30
C ASP A 507 5.74 12.14 -13.27
N GLU A 508 4.58 12.57 -13.79
CA GLU A 508 3.43 13.00 -12.98
C GLU A 508 2.94 11.93 -12.01
N ARG A 509 3.10 10.65 -12.38
CA ARG A 509 2.67 9.51 -11.57
C ARG A 509 3.53 9.37 -10.32
N ARG A 510 4.85 9.51 -10.46
CA ARG A 510 5.76 9.48 -9.30
C ARG A 510 5.53 10.65 -8.37
N LEU A 511 5.35 11.85 -8.93
CA LEU A 511 5.05 13.05 -8.14
C LEU A 511 3.73 12.89 -7.38
N SER A 512 2.64 12.55 -8.07
CA SER A 512 1.32 12.38 -7.44
C SER A 512 1.34 11.31 -6.34
N ARG A 513 2.05 10.18 -6.51
CA ARG A 513 2.20 9.19 -5.42
C ARG A 513 2.87 9.75 -4.17
N ALA A 514 3.79 10.71 -4.31
CA ALA A 514 4.51 11.29 -3.18
C ALA A 514 3.71 12.41 -2.48
N VAL A 515 2.98 13.24 -3.24
CA VAL A 515 2.41 14.49 -2.73
C VAL A 515 0.89 14.65 -2.89
N ALA A 516 0.18 13.67 -3.47
CA ALA A 516 -1.28 13.77 -3.64
C ALA A 516 -2.02 13.94 -2.30
N GLY A 517 -1.48 13.41 -1.19
CA GLY A 517 -2.05 13.63 0.15
C GLY A 517 -2.14 15.11 0.49
N TYR A 518 -1.08 15.87 0.20
CA TYR A 518 -1.05 17.32 0.42
C TYR A 518 -2.04 18.07 -0.48
N TRP A 519 -2.14 17.67 -1.75
CA TRP A 519 -3.12 18.27 -2.68
C TRP A 519 -4.56 18.00 -2.23
N ASN A 520 -4.84 16.79 -1.75
CA ASN A 520 -6.14 16.37 -1.26
C ASN A 520 -6.53 17.12 0.02
N ARG A 521 -5.58 17.31 0.97
CA ARG A 521 -5.80 18.08 2.20
C ARG A 521 -6.17 19.52 1.90
N LEU A 522 -5.42 20.16 0.99
CA LEU A 522 -5.67 21.55 0.58
C LEU A 522 -6.87 21.70 -0.38
N HIS A 523 -7.51 20.60 -0.77
CA HIS A 523 -8.62 20.57 -1.72
C HIS A 523 -8.30 21.30 -3.03
N LEU A 524 -7.08 21.12 -3.55
CA LEU A 524 -6.67 21.72 -4.80
C LEU A 524 -7.44 21.11 -5.98
N ASP A 525 -7.68 21.93 -7.00
CA ASP A 525 -8.05 21.43 -8.31
C ASP A 525 -6.89 20.61 -8.89
N VAL A 526 -7.17 19.80 -9.93
CA VAL A 526 -6.12 19.05 -10.62
C VAL A 526 -5.04 20.04 -11.09
N PRO A 527 -3.80 19.94 -10.58
CA PRO A 527 -2.75 20.87 -10.95
C PRO A 527 -2.48 20.80 -12.45
N VAL A 528 -2.33 21.96 -13.08
CA VAL A 528 -1.99 22.01 -14.51
C VAL A 528 -0.49 21.75 -14.67
N ALA A 529 -0.13 20.66 -15.33
CA ALA A 529 1.25 20.34 -15.68
C ALA A 529 1.74 21.24 -16.81
N ILE A 530 2.90 21.86 -16.61
CA ILE A 530 3.52 22.80 -17.56
C ILE A 530 4.97 22.39 -17.79
N THR A 531 5.30 22.08 -19.04
CA THR A 531 6.66 21.76 -19.52
C THR A 531 7.26 22.88 -20.37
N ASP A 532 6.41 23.62 -21.08
CA ASP A 532 6.78 24.62 -22.08
C ASP A 532 6.24 26.01 -21.72
N ASN A 533 6.58 27.01 -22.54
CA ASN A 533 6.16 28.40 -22.34
C ASN A 533 4.64 28.49 -22.16
N PHE A 534 4.22 29.11 -21.05
CA PHE A 534 2.82 29.18 -20.65
C PHE A 534 2.50 30.51 -19.97
N HIS A 535 1.36 31.09 -20.34
CA HIS A 535 0.92 32.38 -19.82
C HIS A 535 -0.54 32.30 -19.41
N SER A 536 -0.81 32.69 -18.17
CA SER A 536 -2.18 32.79 -17.63
C SER A 536 -2.28 33.95 -16.64
N SER A 537 -3.50 34.28 -16.23
CA SER A 537 -3.72 35.29 -15.20
C SER A 537 -3.10 34.81 -13.88
N GLY A 538 -1.98 35.41 -13.48
CA GLY A 538 -1.29 35.13 -12.22
C GLY A 538 -0.08 34.20 -12.33
N PHE A 539 0.12 33.50 -13.46
CA PHE A 539 1.26 32.63 -13.69
C PHE A 539 1.87 32.86 -15.08
N TRP A 540 3.19 33.04 -15.12
CA TRP A 540 3.94 33.23 -16.36
C TRP A 540 5.19 32.36 -16.33
N MET A 541 5.43 31.58 -17.39
CA MET A 541 6.67 30.84 -17.58
C MET A 541 7.16 30.99 -19.01
N GLN A 542 8.42 31.35 -19.17
CA GLN A 542 9.12 31.40 -20.45
C GLN A 542 10.58 30.96 -20.29
N ASP A 543 11.03 30.01 -21.10
CA ASP A 543 12.42 29.55 -21.13
C ASP A 543 12.97 29.12 -19.74
N HIS A 544 12.14 28.48 -18.93
CA HIS A 544 12.41 28.08 -17.53
C HIS A 544 12.59 29.25 -16.55
N LEU A 545 12.28 30.47 -16.96
CA LEU A 545 12.05 31.60 -16.07
C LEU A 545 10.56 31.68 -15.75
N LEU A 546 10.23 31.66 -14.46
CA LEU A 546 8.87 31.61 -13.96
C LEU A 546 8.58 32.82 -13.07
N MET A 547 7.38 33.38 -13.20
CA MET A 547 6.89 34.47 -12.38
C MET A 547 5.52 34.10 -11.80
N PHE A 548 5.42 34.17 -10.47
CA PHE A 548 4.20 33.87 -9.72
C PHE A 548 4.13 34.74 -8.45
N GLY A 549 3.02 35.45 -8.22
CA GLY A 549 2.81 36.27 -7.02
C GLY A 549 3.95 37.23 -6.69
N ASN A 550 4.41 38.00 -7.68
CA ASN A 550 5.57 38.92 -7.61
C ASN A 550 6.93 38.25 -7.33
N LYS A 551 7.00 36.92 -7.29
CA LYS A 551 8.27 36.18 -7.19
C LYS A 551 8.76 35.74 -8.55
N ARG A 552 10.07 35.79 -8.74
CA ARG A 552 10.76 35.32 -9.95
C ARG A 552 11.63 34.11 -9.62
N ILE A 553 11.47 33.05 -10.39
CA ILE A 553 12.14 31.77 -10.20
C ILE A 553 12.87 31.44 -11.50
N CYS A 554 14.16 31.14 -11.42
CA CYS A 554 14.90 30.62 -12.56
C CYS A 554 15.20 29.15 -12.33
N MET A 555 14.66 28.29 -13.17
CA MET A 555 14.91 26.85 -13.13
C MET A 555 16.05 26.53 -14.11
N VAL A 556 17.08 25.85 -13.62
CA VAL A 556 18.29 25.55 -14.38
C VAL A 556 18.47 24.03 -14.45
N SER A 557 18.02 23.43 -15.55
CA SER A 557 18.14 22.01 -15.87
C SER A 557 19.12 21.72 -17.02
N ASP A 558 19.65 22.74 -17.68
CA ASP A 558 20.61 22.61 -18.77
C ASP A 558 21.70 23.70 -18.69
N ASN A 559 22.70 23.62 -19.57
CA ASN A 559 23.77 24.60 -19.65
C ASN A 559 23.43 25.81 -20.55
N ARG A 560 22.14 26.16 -20.77
CA ARG A 560 21.76 27.23 -21.72
C ARG A 560 22.30 28.61 -21.38
N TRP A 561 22.61 28.83 -20.11
CA TRP A 561 23.13 30.10 -19.60
C TRP A 561 24.66 30.19 -19.71
N ARG A 562 25.33 29.09 -20.10
CA ARG A 562 26.78 29.05 -20.23
C ARG A 562 27.26 30.05 -21.29
N ASN A 563 28.28 30.83 -20.96
CA ASN A 563 28.90 31.86 -21.81
C ASN A 563 27.96 33.00 -22.24
N LYS A 564 26.78 33.15 -21.61
CA LYS A 564 25.99 34.37 -21.78
C LYS A 564 26.57 35.49 -20.92
N THR A 565 26.33 36.73 -21.32
CA THR A 565 26.67 37.94 -20.56
C THR A 565 25.50 38.89 -20.65
N VAL A 566 25.16 39.54 -19.54
CA VAL A 566 24.14 40.60 -19.50
C VAL A 566 24.76 41.90 -19.05
N ALA A 567 24.23 43.01 -19.57
CA ALA A 567 24.64 44.35 -19.15
C ALA A 567 24.18 44.66 -17.71
N GLU A 568 23.01 44.14 -17.32
CA GLU A 568 22.46 44.21 -15.97
C GLU A 568 21.96 42.84 -15.55
N SER A 569 22.30 42.42 -14.32
CA SER A 569 21.86 41.15 -13.76
C SER A 569 20.35 41.16 -13.51
N LEU A 570 19.66 40.09 -13.89
CA LEU A 570 18.24 39.96 -13.60
C LEU A 570 18.01 39.55 -12.14
N ASN A 571 17.23 40.33 -11.40
CA ASN A 571 16.83 39.98 -10.04
C ASN A 571 15.86 38.80 -10.06
N ILE A 572 16.23 37.73 -9.35
CA ILE A 572 15.40 36.55 -9.12
C ILE A 572 15.33 36.25 -7.61
N ASP A 573 14.19 35.79 -7.13
CA ASP A 573 14.05 35.39 -5.73
C ASP A 573 14.69 34.02 -5.51
N TYR A 574 14.37 33.05 -6.38
CA TYR A 574 14.79 31.66 -6.22
C TYR A 574 15.52 31.15 -7.46
N LEU A 575 16.72 30.60 -7.27
CA LEU A 575 17.48 29.89 -8.31
C LEU A 575 17.35 28.39 -8.05
N TYR A 576 16.61 27.67 -8.88
CA TYR A 576 16.35 26.25 -8.72
C TYR A 576 17.25 25.41 -9.62
N VAL A 577 18.23 24.72 -9.04
CA VAL A 577 19.28 23.99 -9.75
C VAL A 577 18.92 22.50 -9.81
N CYS A 578 18.81 21.97 -11.02
CA CYS A 578 18.32 20.63 -11.31
C CYS A 578 19.37 19.77 -12.02
N LYS A 579 19.13 18.46 -12.08
CA LYS A 579 19.94 17.54 -12.89
C LYS A 579 19.99 18.00 -14.35
N GLY A 580 21.19 17.99 -14.92
CA GLY A 580 21.46 18.36 -16.31
C GLY A 580 22.28 19.65 -16.44
N TYR A 581 22.24 20.52 -15.43
CA TYR A 581 23.23 21.58 -15.27
C TYR A 581 24.59 20.98 -14.84
N THR A 582 25.66 21.36 -15.55
CA THR A 582 27.04 20.93 -15.21
C THR A 582 28.01 22.11 -15.14
N GLY A 583 27.50 23.34 -15.24
CA GLY A 583 28.27 24.56 -15.05
C GLY A 583 28.58 24.86 -13.58
N LYS A 584 29.32 25.95 -13.36
CA LYS A 584 29.61 26.53 -12.05
C LYS A 584 28.56 27.60 -11.71
N LEU A 585 28.05 27.61 -10.48
CA LEU A 585 27.09 28.61 -10.01
C LEU A 585 27.64 30.03 -10.11
N GLU A 586 28.94 30.22 -9.98
CA GLU A 586 29.62 31.50 -10.17
C GLU A 586 29.27 32.15 -11.54
N SER A 587 29.10 31.34 -12.59
CA SER A 587 28.71 31.86 -13.91
C SER A 587 27.25 32.31 -13.97
N LEU A 588 26.38 31.74 -13.12
CA LEU A 588 24.98 32.15 -13.01
C LEU A 588 24.81 33.40 -12.15
N VAL A 589 25.63 33.58 -11.12
CA VAL A 589 25.61 34.79 -10.26
C VAL A 589 25.97 36.05 -11.06
N GLY A 590 26.82 35.92 -12.09
CA GLY A 590 27.08 37.03 -13.01
C GLY A 590 25.88 37.41 -13.89
N LEU A 591 24.89 36.52 -14.05
CA LEU A 591 23.69 36.74 -14.86
C LEU A 591 22.47 37.11 -14.01
N PHE A 592 22.39 36.53 -12.81
CA PHE A 592 21.23 36.61 -11.93
C PHE A 592 21.65 37.03 -10.54
N HIS A 593 20.99 38.06 -10.01
CA HIS A 593 21.08 38.37 -8.59
C HIS A 593 20.01 37.55 -7.86
N CYS A 594 20.41 36.42 -7.28
CA CYS A 594 19.51 35.51 -6.58
C CYS A 594 19.51 35.77 -5.06
N ARG A 595 18.33 35.68 -4.43
CA ARG A 595 18.20 35.73 -2.97
C ARG A 595 18.51 34.38 -2.32
N GLU A 596 18.06 33.30 -2.95
CA GLU A 596 18.14 31.96 -2.40
C GLU A 596 18.32 30.91 -3.49
N VAL A 597 19.22 29.94 -3.26
CA VAL A 597 19.51 28.84 -4.19
C VAL A 597 18.88 27.55 -3.66
N ILE A 598 18.08 26.87 -4.48
CA ILE A 598 17.42 25.62 -4.12
C ILE A 598 18.06 24.51 -4.94
N LEU A 599 18.66 23.54 -4.25
CA LEU A 599 19.30 22.37 -4.86
C LEU A 599 18.31 21.21 -4.88
N ASP A 600 17.95 20.75 -6.08
CA ASP A 600 16.98 19.66 -6.23
C ASP A 600 17.55 18.29 -5.84
N SER A 601 16.63 17.42 -5.45
CA SER A 601 16.84 16.00 -5.15
C SER A 601 17.30 15.14 -6.35
N SER A 602 17.11 15.60 -7.59
CA SER A 602 17.61 14.93 -8.79
C SER A 602 19.13 14.98 -8.96
N LEU A 603 19.80 15.93 -8.31
CA LEU A 603 21.25 16.08 -8.36
C LEU A 603 21.97 14.87 -7.72
N SER A 604 23.13 14.49 -8.26
CA SER A 604 23.96 13.46 -7.63
C SER A 604 24.58 13.98 -6.33
N ALA A 605 25.00 13.06 -5.44
CA ALA A 605 25.67 13.45 -4.19
C ALA A 605 26.88 14.38 -4.45
N TYR A 606 27.68 14.05 -5.46
CA TYR A 606 28.82 14.86 -5.89
C TYR A 606 28.42 16.29 -6.29
N TYR A 607 27.43 16.47 -7.16
CA TYR A 607 27.02 17.82 -7.60
C TYR A 607 26.38 18.62 -6.45
N LYS A 608 25.60 17.96 -5.59
CA LYS A 608 25.02 18.62 -4.41
C LYS A 608 26.10 19.18 -3.49
N GLU A 609 27.12 18.38 -3.18
CA GLU A 609 28.23 18.80 -2.33
C GLU A 609 29.03 19.93 -2.99
N ALA A 610 29.39 19.78 -4.27
CA ALA A 610 30.10 20.81 -5.02
C ALA A 610 29.35 22.15 -5.07
N TYR A 611 28.04 22.13 -5.35
CA TYR A 611 27.22 23.34 -5.37
C TYR A 611 26.99 23.93 -3.98
N SER A 612 26.88 23.09 -2.95
CA SER A 612 26.78 23.55 -1.56
C SER A 612 28.06 24.28 -1.13
N GLU A 613 29.24 23.73 -1.45
CA GLU A 613 30.52 24.39 -1.20
C GLU A 613 30.66 25.71 -1.97
N GLU A 614 30.22 25.73 -3.23
CA GLU A 614 30.26 26.94 -4.05
C GLU A 614 29.34 28.03 -3.49
N CYS A 615 28.11 27.70 -3.07
CA CYS A 615 27.21 28.64 -2.40
C CYS A 615 27.84 29.21 -1.12
N ARG A 616 28.46 28.36 -0.28
CA ARG A 616 29.16 28.82 0.94
C ARG A 616 30.31 29.78 0.61
N ARG A 617 31.09 29.48 -0.43
CA ARG A 617 32.20 30.34 -0.88
C ARG A 617 31.71 31.69 -1.40
N LEU A 618 30.58 31.71 -2.11
CA LEU A 618 29.97 32.92 -2.68
C LEU A 618 29.11 33.71 -1.68
N GLY A 619 28.92 33.20 -0.45
CA GLY A 619 28.08 33.83 0.56
C GLY A 619 26.58 33.77 0.25
N LEU A 620 26.15 32.81 -0.56
CA LEU A 620 24.75 32.62 -0.96
C LEU A 620 24.02 31.71 0.03
N HIS A 621 22.79 32.09 0.37
CA HIS A 621 21.89 31.20 1.09
C HIS A 621 21.42 30.07 0.16
N PHE A 622 21.45 28.83 0.63
CA PHE A 622 20.99 27.70 -0.15
C PHE A 622 20.23 26.69 0.71
N ILE A 623 19.27 26.00 0.09
CA ILE A 623 18.53 24.90 0.67
C ILE A 623 18.70 23.65 -0.20
N SER A 624 19.07 22.54 0.43
CA SER A 624 19.13 21.22 -0.21
C SER A 624 17.85 20.45 0.09
N LEU A 625 17.03 20.21 -0.93
CA LEU A 625 15.77 19.47 -0.76
C LEU A 625 16.01 18.03 -0.29
N SER A 626 17.18 17.45 -0.56
CA SER A 626 17.55 16.11 -0.08
C SER A 626 17.73 16.06 1.44
N ASP A 627 18.16 17.16 2.05
CA ASP A 627 18.53 17.23 3.46
C ASP A 627 17.38 17.81 4.30
N GLU A 628 16.71 18.85 3.78
CA GLU A 628 15.61 19.53 4.47
C GLU A 628 14.21 19.00 4.12
N GLY A 629 14.10 18.23 3.04
CA GLY A 629 12.80 17.80 2.50
C GLY A 629 12.14 18.87 1.65
N SER A 630 10.82 18.83 1.54
CA SER A 630 10.07 19.83 0.76
C SER A 630 10.04 21.18 1.44
N VAL A 631 10.11 22.26 0.66
CA VAL A 631 10.07 23.64 1.19
C VAL A 631 8.87 24.38 0.61
N ARG A 632 8.16 25.12 1.47
CA ARG A 632 7.01 25.96 1.08
C ARG A 632 7.26 27.41 1.46
N PHE A 633 7.16 28.30 0.47
CA PHE A 633 7.23 29.74 0.63
C PHE A 633 5.82 30.34 0.51
N LEU A 634 5.36 31.05 1.54
CA LEU A 634 4.10 31.81 1.51
C LEU A 634 4.33 33.16 0.82
N LEU A 635 3.34 33.60 0.04
CA LEU A 635 3.39 34.82 -0.77
C LEU A 635 2.58 35.98 -0.19
#